data_AF-A0A7C1VB38-F1
#
_entry.id   AF-A0A7C1VB38-F1
#
_cell.length_a   1.000
_cell.length_b   1.000
_cell.length_c   1.000
_cell.angle_alpha   90.00
_cell.angle_beta   90.00
_cell.angle_gamma   90.00
#
_symmetry.space_group_name_H-M   'P 1'
#
loop_
_entity.id
_entity.type
_entity.pdbx_description
1 polymer ?
#
loop_
_entity_poly.entity_id
_entity_poly.type
_entity_poly.pdbx_seq_one_letter_code
_entity_poly.pdbx_strand_id
1 'polypeptide(L)'
;MRRQTLLLLISLLAGNAISQISGEFREMFLEAESYFLFEEYIEALPYYEPINKQYPENDNINYKIGVCYLHHPYRKSESIQYLEKACENINLKYKENSFKENSAPLEAYFYLGNAYRINGQLDRAIETYDLFKAQADPELYDLDLVNEQIQACENAKELQTRPVDFDIVNLGERINTRHSDVHPVISGDETKIVYIQKQAFFDALAFCEKMEGGWSFPRILMQEMAVDEDTYPTALNYEGDELIIYRSDNFIGDLYSSKLVDGFWTPPVRLNDNINTKYWESHACFTRSGDTLYFTSNRKGTIGGLDIYYSIREEDGEWGVPVNLGPTINTRYNEETPFLTEDGKTLYFSSYGHYNMGGYDVFYSTKFENGEWSIPINAGYPINTTDDDVFFNPVRNGKFAYFPRLLDGGFGLTDIYLYEIYSETHPRKFQVNGIVGITSLAKLSNPVWIAVINQHTRDTIIMVYADPETGEFTFEAPAGNYEILVEGEDIETTSSAFTIPDDYREKDLALKQAILLTQAAHLLDITIQDDIKIKDTLLLVDTDDTIKIDLTLERKADLYLDIIQEGQLVSQDSFPIERRHFTYLYAPVPGDNLLQFKLIDRRRNHSYKNVHVIYTPRDGVTDTADIQELEQQVQMEEGLEDYLARLTENASGDLKNLLIGVDLAALGILTADQLDKYLLEQAANEDYSVDEINRLLIITPANELEATEILRENLTEFSTDGLQEVLIGLDLEKEGITSEEELIFWLRDHVDEYNYTRQDVHDMVITTMQAEYLSGYTKELLKLTDNEDLIRALEEVDYSEVGTLQELYEHLISEADKYGYSSDDVNRMFALLSQKEELYKLHSNLTEIASGDLLKVLSELDTEEQGIDSPVELISYLINEAENNDYTEEDALILMLNYLEKEDLTEIIKLLIGTSSGELLNLLLNLDTEQNNIRYLDDLYKYLIEQASFNDFTEEDVIRLFLNLLKIVEQEPIVQEIITPTQIEEKEKGGKGWIFLLFGGLALILLIFLFVRRKESDKEDETV
;
A
#
# COMPACT_ATOMS: atom_id res chain seq x y z
N MET A 1 -35.61 -31.61 -57.14
CA MET A 1 -35.64 -30.13 -57.03
C MET A 1 -35.86 -29.66 -55.59
N ARG A 2 -37.07 -29.70 -55.00
CA ARG A 2 -37.31 -29.09 -53.66
C ARG A 2 -36.35 -29.49 -52.52
N ARG A 3 -35.89 -30.75 -52.48
CA ARG A 3 -34.93 -31.24 -51.46
C ARG A 3 -33.48 -30.77 -51.70
N GLN A 4 -33.10 -30.56 -52.96
CA GLN A 4 -31.78 -30.03 -53.35
C GLN A 4 -31.73 -28.51 -53.17
N THR A 5 -32.83 -27.81 -53.41
CA THR A 5 -32.94 -26.36 -53.18
C THR A 5 -32.91 -26.01 -51.70
N LEU A 6 -33.50 -26.85 -50.83
CA LEU A 6 -33.43 -26.68 -49.37
C LEU A 6 -32.03 -26.94 -48.82
N LEU A 7 -31.32 -27.96 -49.34
CA LEU A 7 -29.90 -28.21 -49.00
C LEU A 7 -28.98 -27.07 -49.48
N LEU A 8 -29.27 -26.47 -50.64
CA LEU A 8 -28.55 -25.29 -51.13
C LEU A 8 -28.81 -24.05 -50.26
N LEU A 9 -30.06 -23.86 -49.80
CA LEU A 9 -30.40 -22.75 -48.91
C LEU A 9 -29.80 -22.91 -47.51
N ILE A 10 -29.80 -24.13 -46.95
CA ILE A 10 -29.18 -24.42 -45.65
C ILE A 10 -27.66 -24.28 -45.73
N SER A 11 -27.03 -24.67 -46.85
CA SER A 11 -25.58 -24.46 -47.05
C SER A 11 -25.21 -22.99 -47.29
N LEU A 12 -26.08 -22.21 -47.94
CA LEU A 12 -25.91 -20.75 -48.09
C LEU A 12 -26.11 -20.00 -46.76
N LEU A 13 -27.09 -20.41 -45.94
CA LEU A 13 -27.31 -19.85 -44.60
C LEU A 13 -26.22 -20.26 -43.60
N ALA A 14 -25.74 -21.50 -43.67
CA ALA A 14 -24.60 -21.95 -42.88
C ALA A 14 -23.29 -21.27 -43.31
N GLY A 15 -23.10 -21.01 -44.61
CA GLY A 15 -21.94 -20.27 -45.13
C GLY A 15 -21.90 -18.81 -44.65
N ASN A 16 -23.05 -18.14 -44.56
CA ASN A 16 -23.13 -16.78 -44.04
C ASN A 16 -22.91 -16.71 -42.52
N ALA A 17 -23.45 -17.67 -41.75
CA ALA A 17 -23.21 -17.74 -40.30
C ALA A 17 -21.74 -18.07 -39.96
N ILE A 18 -21.11 -19.00 -40.70
CA ILE A 18 -19.68 -19.34 -40.53
C ILE A 18 -18.78 -18.16 -40.94
N SER A 19 -19.17 -17.41 -41.97
CA SER A 19 -18.43 -16.22 -42.40
C SER A 19 -18.49 -15.06 -41.39
N GLN A 20 -19.64 -14.89 -40.71
CA GLN A 20 -19.80 -13.88 -39.65
C GLN A 20 -18.98 -14.24 -38.41
N ILE A 21 -19.05 -15.50 -37.96
CA ILE A 21 -18.26 -16.01 -36.83
C ILE A 21 -16.74 -15.89 -37.12
N SER A 22 -16.31 -16.14 -38.36
CA SER A 22 -14.90 -15.96 -38.75
C SER A 22 -14.44 -14.50 -38.84
N GLY A 23 -15.37 -13.54 -38.94
CA GLY A 23 -15.08 -12.11 -38.89
C GLY A 23 -14.81 -11.63 -37.47
N GLU A 24 -15.70 -12.00 -36.55
CA GLU A 24 -15.61 -11.68 -35.12
C GLU A 24 -14.29 -12.19 -34.50
N PHE A 25 -13.91 -13.45 -34.74
CA PHE A 25 -12.63 -13.96 -34.24
C PHE A 25 -11.40 -13.30 -34.86
N ARG A 26 -11.53 -12.74 -36.07
CA ARG A 26 -10.44 -12.01 -36.70
C ARG A 26 -10.25 -10.63 -36.06
N GLU A 27 -11.34 -9.97 -35.69
CA GLU A 27 -11.30 -8.70 -34.94
C GLU A 27 -10.72 -8.93 -33.54
N MET A 28 -11.22 -9.94 -32.82
CA MET A 28 -10.64 -10.33 -31.52
C MET A 28 -9.15 -10.66 -31.62
N PHE A 29 -8.72 -11.31 -32.71
CA PHE A 29 -7.30 -11.60 -32.92
C PHE A 29 -6.47 -10.32 -33.09
N LEU A 30 -6.96 -9.35 -33.86
CA LEU A 30 -6.24 -8.09 -34.07
C LEU A 30 -6.14 -7.28 -32.76
N GLU A 31 -7.22 -7.26 -31.99
CA GLU A 31 -7.25 -6.66 -30.65
C GLU A 31 -6.22 -7.34 -29.72
N ALA A 32 -6.20 -8.67 -29.71
CA ALA A 32 -5.24 -9.45 -28.94
C ALA A 32 -3.78 -9.18 -29.37
N GLU A 33 -3.50 -9.09 -30.68
CA GLU A 33 -2.16 -8.77 -31.18
C GLU A 33 -1.74 -7.33 -30.82
N SER A 34 -2.69 -6.40 -30.64
CA SER A 34 -2.41 -5.04 -30.16
C SER A 34 -1.88 -5.09 -28.73
N TYR A 35 -2.65 -5.67 -27.80
CA TYR A 35 -2.22 -5.86 -26.41
C TYR A 35 -0.89 -6.64 -26.33
N PHE A 36 -0.75 -7.69 -27.13
CA PHE A 36 0.49 -8.49 -27.17
C PHE A 36 1.71 -7.68 -27.65
N LEU A 37 1.53 -6.75 -28.58
CA LEU A 37 2.60 -5.88 -29.09
C LEU A 37 3.09 -4.88 -28.02
N PHE A 38 2.20 -4.43 -27.13
CA PHE A 38 2.55 -3.57 -25.99
C PHE A 38 2.93 -4.34 -24.73
N GLU A 39 3.10 -5.67 -24.85
CA GLU A 39 3.44 -6.55 -23.73
C GLU A 39 2.36 -6.56 -22.62
N GLU A 40 1.14 -6.12 -22.94
CA GLU A 40 -0.07 -6.18 -22.12
C GLU A 40 -0.67 -7.60 -22.20
N TYR A 41 0.12 -8.56 -21.72
CA TYR A 41 -0.15 -9.98 -21.90
C TYR A 41 -1.41 -10.45 -21.19
N ILE A 42 -1.78 -9.81 -20.08
CA ILE A 42 -2.95 -10.18 -19.27
C ILE A 42 -4.23 -9.76 -20.02
N GLU A 43 -4.20 -8.58 -20.62
CA GLU A 43 -5.26 -7.95 -21.40
C GLU A 43 -5.48 -8.69 -22.72
N ALA A 44 -4.42 -9.27 -23.29
CA ALA A 44 -4.50 -10.09 -24.51
C ALA A 44 -5.19 -11.46 -24.29
N LEU A 45 -5.07 -12.07 -23.10
CA LEU A 45 -5.61 -13.42 -22.80
C LEU A 45 -7.12 -13.56 -23.05
N PRO A 46 -7.99 -12.65 -22.53
CA PRO A 46 -9.44 -12.67 -22.78
C PRO A 46 -9.83 -12.75 -24.25
N TYR A 47 -8.98 -12.26 -25.17
CA TYR A 47 -9.24 -12.28 -26.60
C TYR A 47 -8.70 -13.55 -27.28
N TYR A 48 -7.52 -14.03 -26.90
CA TYR A 48 -6.98 -15.27 -27.47
C TYR A 48 -7.71 -16.53 -26.99
N GLU A 49 -8.16 -16.60 -25.74
CA GLU A 49 -8.78 -17.80 -25.18
C GLU A 49 -10.07 -18.25 -25.92
N PRO A 50 -11.02 -17.36 -26.25
CA PRO A 50 -12.19 -17.72 -27.07
C PRO A 50 -11.80 -18.21 -28.47
N ILE A 51 -10.79 -17.61 -29.10
CA ILE A 51 -10.28 -18.03 -30.40
C ILE A 51 -9.72 -19.46 -30.29
N ASN A 52 -8.92 -19.73 -29.26
CA ASN A 52 -8.34 -21.05 -29.03
C ASN A 52 -9.40 -22.13 -28.75
N LYS A 53 -10.47 -21.80 -28.02
CA LYS A 53 -11.60 -22.73 -27.81
C LYS A 53 -12.23 -23.17 -29.14
N GLN A 54 -12.23 -22.30 -30.15
CA GLN A 54 -12.74 -22.61 -31.49
C GLN A 54 -11.69 -23.26 -32.40
N TYR A 55 -10.41 -22.90 -32.24
CA TYR A 55 -9.29 -23.35 -33.06
C TYR A 55 -8.14 -23.94 -32.22
N PRO A 56 -8.37 -25.02 -31.45
CA PRO A 56 -7.39 -25.52 -30.48
C PRO A 56 -6.12 -26.11 -31.11
N GLU A 57 -6.18 -26.46 -32.40
CA GLU A 57 -5.05 -26.97 -33.17
C GLU A 57 -4.27 -25.85 -33.91
N ASN A 58 -4.58 -24.57 -33.66
CA ASN A 58 -3.79 -23.48 -34.21
C ASN A 58 -2.58 -23.25 -33.30
N ASP A 59 -1.40 -23.67 -33.75
CA ASP A 59 -0.16 -23.62 -32.97
C ASP A 59 0.33 -22.17 -32.75
N ASN A 60 -0.04 -21.23 -33.63
CA ASN A 60 0.23 -19.80 -33.43
C ASN A 60 -0.60 -19.23 -32.26
N ILE A 61 -1.89 -19.57 -32.16
CA ILE A 61 -2.72 -19.10 -31.04
C ILE A 61 -2.26 -19.72 -29.72
N ASN A 62 -1.89 -21.02 -29.74
CA ASN A 62 -1.28 -21.65 -28.57
C ASN A 62 0.05 -20.98 -28.18
N TYR A 63 0.88 -20.59 -29.15
CA TYR A 63 2.09 -19.82 -28.89
C TYR A 63 1.77 -18.50 -28.15
N LYS A 64 0.84 -17.70 -28.69
CA LYS A 64 0.45 -16.40 -28.11
C LYS A 64 -0.09 -16.56 -26.68
N ILE A 65 -1.03 -17.49 -26.47
CA ILE A 65 -1.57 -17.80 -25.13
C ILE A 65 -0.48 -18.28 -24.18
N GLY A 66 0.41 -19.13 -24.68
CA GLY A 66 1.53 -19.65 -23.91
C GLY A 66 2.46 -18.55 -23.40
N VAL A 67 2.83 -17.59 -24.27
CA VAL A 67 3.60 -16.41 -23.87
C VAL A 67 2.79 -15.55 -22.88
N CYS A 68 1.51 -15.31 -23.14
CA CYS A 68 0.71 -14.52 -22.22
C CYS A 68 0.65 -15.12 -20.81
N TYR A 69 0.45 -16.44 -20.71
CA TYR A 69 0.47 -17.12 -19.42
C TYR A 69 1.84 -17.06 -18.75
N LEU A 70 2.93 -17.16 -19.52
CA LEU A 70 4.29 -17.09 -18.99
C LEU A 70 4.58 -15.74 -18.29
N HIS A 71 3.98 -14.66 -18.77
CA HIS A 71 4.08 -13.32 -18.19
C HIS A 71 2.95 -13.00 -17.19
N HIS A 72 1.97 -13.88 -17.03
CA HIS A 72 0.92 -13.69 -16.03
C HIS A 72 1.47 -13.96 -14.62
N PRO A 73 1.39 -13.01 -13.67
CA PRO A 73 2.09 -13.09 -12.37
C PRO A 73 1.73 -14.35 -11.55
N TYR A 74 0.49 -14.83 -11.65
CA TYR A 74 -0.02 -15.96 -10.85
C TYR A 74 -0.28 -17.27 -11.62
N ARG A 75 -0.17 -17.27 -12.96
CA ARG A 75 -0.61 -18.39 -13.82
C ARG A 75 0.50 -18.88 -14.78
N LYS A 76 1.76 -18.58 -14.46
CA LYS A 76 2.94 -18.94 -15.26
C LYS A 76 3.03 -20.43 -15.60
N SER A 77 2.61 -21.32 -14.71
CA SER A 77 2.65 -22.77 -14.92
C SER A 77 1.73 -23.25 -16.04
N GLU A 78 0.65 -22.53 -16.34
CA GLU A 78 -0.30 -22.87 -17.40
C GLU A 78 0.29 -22.67 -18.81
N SER A 79 1.36 -21.88 -18.94
CA SER A 79 2.05 -21.64 -20.22
C SER A 79 2.56 -22.93 -20.88
N ILE A 80 3.01 -23.91 -20.08
CA ILE A 80 3.70 -25.11 -20.58
C ILE A 80 2.84 -25.89 -21.56
N GLN A 81 1.56 -26.13 -21.24
CA GLN A 81 0.70 -26.95 -22.11
C GLN A 81 0.48 -26.30 -23.49
N TYR A 82 0.41 -24.96 -23.52
CA TYR A 82 0.19 -24.19 -24.73
C TYR A 82 1.48 -24.08 -25.56
N LEU A 83 2.62 -23.83 -24.90
CA LEU A 83 3.92 -23.74 -25.57
C LEU A 83 4.41 -25.11 -26.07
N GLU A 84 4.14 -26.20 -25.35
CA GLU A 84 4.40 -27.56 -25.82
C GLU A 84 3.60 -27.85 -27.11
N LYS A 85 2.31 -27.46 -27.13
CA LYS A 85 1.47 -27.60 -28.30
C LYS A 85 1.98 -26.77 -29.48
N ALA A 86 2.32 -25.50 -29.23
CA ALA A 86 2.88 -24.60 -30.24
C ALA A 86 4.14 -25.18 -30.90
N CYS A 87 5.02 -25.82 -30.12
CA CYS A 87 6.26 -26.41 -30.60
C CYS A 87 6.10 -27.66 -31.48
N GLU A 88 4.87 -28.19 -31.65
CA GLU A 88 4.61 -29.31 -32.56
C GLU A 88 4.76 -28.92 -34.05
N ASN A 89 4.65 -27.63 -34.39
CA ASN A 89 4.60 -27.13 -35.77
C ASN A 89 5.26 -25.75 -35.91
N ILE A 90 6.60 -25.76 -35.92
CA ILE A 90 7.42 -24.55 -36.05
C ILE A 90 7.65 -24.18 -37.51
N ASN A 91 7.53 -22.88 -37.83
CA ASN A 91 7.77 -22.35 -39.16
C ASN A 91 8.81 -21.22 -39.15
N LEU A 92 9.98 -21.47 -39.74
CA LEU A 92 11.07 -20.48 -39.86
C LEU A 92 10.76 -19.31 -40.81
N LYS A 93 9.65 -19.38 -41.54
CA LYS A 93 9.11 -18.29 -42.39
C LYS A 93 7.75 -17.84 -41.87
N TYR A 94 7.63 -17.82 -40.54
CA TYR A 94 6.46 -17.38 -39.82
C TYR A 94 5.98 -16.03 -40.33
N LYS A 95 4.65 -15.86 -40.41
CA LYS A 95 4.03 -14.59 -40.78
C LYS A 95 3.32 -14.01 -39.58
N GLU A 96 3.97 -13.03 -38.98
CA GLU A 96 3.43 -12.26 -37.87
C GLU A 96 2.12 -11.54 -38.25
N ASN A 97 1.27 -11.30 -37.26
CA ASN A 97 0.00 -10.59 -37.37
C ASN A 97 -1.00 -11.19 -38.39
N SER A 98 -0.87 -12.47 -38.72
CA SER A 98 -1.78 -13.15 -39.65
C SER A 98 -2.70 -14.13 -38.93
N PHE A 99 -4.00 -13.82 -38.90
CA PHE A 99 -5.03 -14.75 -38.38
C PHE A 99 -5.07 -16.11 -39.12
N LYS A 100 -4.51 -16.18 -40.34
CA LYS A 100 -4.43 -17.43 -41.12
C LYS A 100 -3.17 -18.24 -40.83
N GLU A 101 -2.23 -17.69 -40.08
CA GLU A 101 -1.06 -18.42 -39.63
C GLU A 101 -1.51 -19.47 -38.60
N ASN A 102 -1.10 -20.72 -38.85
CA ASN A 102 -1.45 -21.86 -38.02
C ASN A 102 -0.21 -22.52 -37.41
N SER A 103 0.99 -22.06 -37.76
CA SER A 103 2.27 -22.56 -37.26
C SER A 103 2.88 -21.55 -36.30
N ALA A 104 3.62 -22.02 -35.31
CA ALA A 104 4.29 -21.18 -34.33
C ALA A 104 5.65 -20.66 -34.86
N PRO A 105 6.10 -19.50 -34.37
CA PRO A 105 7.43 -18.99 -34.68
C PRO A 105 8.53 -19.76 -33.93
N LEU A 106 9.80 -19.57 -34.30
CA LEU A 106 10.92 -20.32 -33.71
C LEU A 106 11.07 -20.03 -32.19
N GLU A 107 10.74 -18.80 -31.81
CA GLU A 107 10.72 -18.22 -30.47
C GLU A 107 9.87 -19.04 -29.49
N ALA A 108 8.89 -19.81 -29.97
CA ALA A 108 8.12 -20.72 -29.14
C ALA A 108 9.01 -21.69 -28.34
N TYR A 109 10.14 -22.15 -28.90
CA TYR A 109 11.11 -22.96 -28.15
C TYR A 109 11.79 -22.18 -27.03
N PHE A 110 12.15 -20.91 -27.27
CA PHE A 110 12.79 -20.08 -26.26
C PHE A 110 11.84 -19.84 -25.07
N TYR A 111 10.60 -19.45 -25.34
CA TYR A 111 9.59 -19.26 -24.30
C TYR A 111 9.22 -20.58 -23.60
N LEU A 112 9.20 -21.72 -24.31
CA LEU A 112 9.00 -23.02 -23.67
C LEU A 112 10.17 -23.37 -22.73
N GLY A 113 11.40 -23.03 -23.11
CA GLY A 113 12.57 -23.12 -22.24
C GLY A 113 12.41 -22.30 -20.95
N ASN A 114 11.96 -21.05 -21.08
CA ASN A 114 11.66 -20.18 -19.94
C ASN A 114 10.57 -20.79 -19.04
N ALA A 115 9.49 -21.30 -19.63
CA ALA A 115 8.40 -21.95 -18.92
C ALA A 115 8.88 -23.18 -18.13
N TYR A 116 9.71 -24.03 -18.73
CA TYR A 116 10.32 -25.16 -18.02
C TYR A 116 11.26 -24.70 -16.91
N ARG A 117 12.07 -23.66 -17.13
CA ARG A 117 12.99 -23.10 -16.12
C ARG A 117 12.21 -22.63 -14.89
N ILE A 118 11.24 -21.74 -15.09
CA ILE A 118 10.41 -21.16 -14.02
C ILE A 118 9.70 -22.26 -13.20
N ASN A 119 9.29 -23.35 -13.85
CA ASN A 119 8.64 -24.49 -13.20
C ASN A 119 9.62 -25.56 -12.65
N GLY A 120 10.92 -25.24 -12.53
CA GLY A 120 11.94 -26.13 -11.98
C GLY A 120 12.29 -27.35 -12.85
N GLN A 121 11.83 -27.41 -14.10
CA GLN A 121 12.11 -28.49 -15.06
C GLN A 121 13.43 -28.23 -15.82
N LEU A 122 14.52 -28.06 -15.07
CA LEU A 122 15.78 -27.49 -15.54
C LEU A 122 16.44 -28.26 -16.70
N ASP A 123 16.45 -29.60 -16.64
CA ASP A 123 17.02 -30.39 -17.75
C ASP A 123 16.21 -30.24 -19.05
N ARG A 124 14.86 -30.16 -18.96
CA ARG A 124 13.99 -29.92 -20.13
C ARG A 124 14.17 -28.52 -20.68
N ALA A 125 14.38 -27.53 -19.81
CA ALA A 125 14.67 -26.16 -20.21
C ALA A 125 15.94 -26.11 -21.05
N ILE A 126 17.04 -26.71 -20.55
CA ILE A 126 18.34 -26.78 -21.25
C ILE A 126 18.18 -27.47 -22.62
N GLU A 127 17.52 -28.63 -22.67
CA GLU A 127 17.27 -29.34 -23.92
C GLU A 127 16.49 -28.47 -24.93
N THR A 128 15.51 -27.70 -24.45
CA THR A 128 14.67 -26.86 -25.31
C THR A 128 15.40 -25.62 -25.81
N TYR A 129 16.22 -24.98 -24.98
CA TYR A 129 17.09 -23.88 -25.43
C TYR A 129 18.12 -24.34 -26.46
N ASP A 130 18.68 -25.54 -26.30
CA ASP A 130 19.58 -26.11 -27.31
C ASP A 130 18.86 -26.38 -28.65
N LEU A 131 17.57 -26.75 -28.62
CA LEU A 131 16.74 -26.88 -29.84
C LEU A 131 16.51 -25.53 -30.53
N PHE A 132 16.25 -24.47 -29.77
CA PHE A 132 16.15 -23.10 -30.30
C PHE A 132 17.48 -22.69 -30.93
N LYS A 133 18.57 -22.76 -30.17
CA LYS A 133 19.93 -22.36 -30.59
C LYS A 133 20.42 -23.11 -31.83
N ALA A 134 20.06 -24.38 -32.00
CA ALA A 134 20.44 -25.17 -33.17
C ALA A 134 19.80 -24.69 -34.49
N GLN A 135 18.70 -23.92 -34.40
CA GLN A 135 17.92 -23.45 -35.55
C GLN A 135 17.94 -21.92 -35.71
N ALA A 136 18.29 -21.20 -34.65
CA ALA A 136 18.35 -19.74 -34.63
C ALA A 136 19.47 -19.19 -35.53
N ASP A 137 19.15 -18.10 -36.24
CA ASP A 137 20.13 -17.33 -37.00
C ASP A 137 20.88 -16.37 -36.05
N PRO A 138 22.21 -16.48 -35.90
CA PRO A 138 22.98 -15.58 -35.04
C PRO A 138 22.96 -14.10 -35.49
N GLU A 139 22.55 -13.80 -36.72
CA GLU A 139 22.36 -12.41 -37.17
C GLU A 139 21.01 -11.82 -36.71
N LEU A 140 20.04 -12.66 -36.35
CA LEU A 140 18.70 -12.25 -35.91
C LEU A 140 18.51 -12.36 -34.39
N TYR A 141 19.12 -13.36 -33.76
CA TYR A 141 18.93 -13.66 -32.33
C TYR A 141 20.21 -13.51 -31.52
N ASP A 142 20.09 -13.00 -30.30
CA ASP A 142 21.18 -12.97 -29.33
C ASP A 142 21.41 -14.37 -28.74
N LEU A 143 22.35 -15.12 -29.33
CA LEU A 143 22.71 -16.44 -28.84
C LEU A 143 23.48 -16.41 -27.52
N ASP A 144 24.08 -15.27 -27.13
CA ASP A 144 24.74 -15.15 -25.85
C ASP A 144 23.69 -15.13 -24.72
N LEU A 145 22.56 -14.43 -24.91
CA LEU A 145 21.42 -14.49 -23.99
C LEU A 145 20.91 -15.94 -23.81
N VAL A 146 20.76 -16.69 -24.90
CA VAL A 146 20.32 -18.11 -24.82
C VAL A 146 21.33 -18.97 -24.05
N ASN A 147 22.63 -18.77 -24.28
CA ASN A 147 23.67 -19.49 -23.54
C ASN A 147 23.67 -19.12 -22.05
N GLU A 148 23.36 -17.87 -21.72
CA GLU A 148 23.21 -17.43 -20.33
C GLU A 148 21.98 -18.04 -19.67
N GLN A 149 20.85 -18.17 -20.36
CA GLN A 149 19.67 -18.89 -19.83
C GLN A 149 19.98 -20.39 -19.57
N ILE A 150 20.74 -21.04 -20.46
CA ILE A 150 21.24 -22.41 -20.24
C ILE A 150 22.15 -22.46 -19.00
N GLN A 151 23.07 -21.49 -18.89
CA GLN A 151 23.98 -21.41 -17.75
C GLN A 151 23.21 -21.15 -16.44
N ALA A 152 22.16 -20.32 -16.46
CA ALA A 152 21.29 -20.07 -15.32
C ALA A 152 20.60 -21.36 -14.84
N CYS A 153 20.13 -22.21 -15.76
CA CYS A 153 19.61 -23.53 -15.39
C CYS A 153 20.66 -24.43 -14.72
N GLU A 154 21.91 -24.42 -15.18
CA GLU A 154 22.99 -25.19 -14.54
C GLU A 154 23.39 -24.61 -13.19
N ASN A 155 23.42 -23.28 -13.06
CA ASN A 155 23.65 -22.58 -11.79
C ASN A 155 22.55 -22.90 -10.78
N ALA A 156 21.28 -22.90 -11.22
CA ALA A 156 20.14 -23.30 -10.40
C ALA A 156 20.29 -24.73 -9.87
N LYS A 157 20.71 -25.68 -10.72
CA LYS A 157 21.00 -27.06 -10.32
C LYS A 157 22.08 -27.12 -9.24
N GLU A 158 23.12 -26.28 -9.32
CA GLU A 158 24.15 -26.20 -8.28
C GLU A 158 23.62 -25.59 -6.98
N LEU A 159 23.01 -24.40 -7.05
CA LEU A 159 22.52 -23.65 -5.88
C LEU A 159 21.47 -24.44 -5.10
N GLN A 160 20.57 -25.16 -5.79
CA GLN A 160 19.58 -26.02 -5.16
C GLN A 160 20.19 -27.19 -4.35
N THR A 161 21.46 -27.57 -4.59
CA THR A 161 22.14 -28.58 -3.75
C THR A 161 22.61 -28.03 -2.40
N ARG A 162 22.61 -26.71 -2.24
CA ARG A 162 23.12 -26.00 -1.06
C ARG A 162 22.14 -24.90 -0.64
N PRO A 163 20.91 -25.25 -0.23
CA PRO A 163 19.91 -24.27 0.13
C PRO A 163 20.36 -23.40 1.30
N VAL A 164 19.98 -22.13 1.26
CA VAL A 164 20.09 -21.18 2.36
C VAL A 164 19.05 -21.52 3.42
N ASP A 165 19.47 -21.51 4.68
CA ASP A 165 18.58 -21.74 5.82
C ASP A 165 18.03 -20.40 6.31
N PHE A 166 16.70 -20.33 6.41
CA PHE A 166 15.98 -19.17 6.93
C PHE A 166 14.63 -19.59 7.49
N ASP A 167 14.05 -18.76 8.35
CA ASP A 167 12.65 -18.85 8.75
C ASP A 167 11.86 -17.69 8.13
N ILE A 168 10.57 -17.91 7.83
CA ILE A 168 9.66 -16.89 7.27
C ILE A 168 8.47 -16.69 8.18
N VAL A 169 8.04 -15.43 8.30
CA VAL A 169 6.85 -15.02 9.03
C VAL A 169 6.00 -14.14 8.12
N ASN A 170 4.76 -14.54 7.85
CA ASN A 170 3.78 -13.68 7.19
C ASN A 170 3.39 -12.54 8.14
N LEU A 171 3.32 -11.29 7.65
CA LEU A 171 3.05 -10.13 8.49
C LEU A 171 1.60 -10.02 9.00
N GLY A 172 0.70 -10.90 8.55
CA GLY A 172 -0.68 -10.97 9.03
C GLY A 172 -1.64 -10.05 8.29
N GLU A 173 -2.93 -10.17 8.62
CA GLU A 173 -4.06 -9.46 7.96
C GLU A 173 -4.03 -7.93 8.10
N ARG A 174 -3.20 -7.38 8.99
CA ARG A 174 -3.03 -5.92 9.14
C ARG A 174 -2.16 -5.31 8.04
N ILE A 175 -1.32 -6.14 7.39
CA ILE A 175 -0.47 -5.73 6.28
C ILE A 175 -0.93 -6.38 4.98
N ASN A 176 -1.25 -7.69 5.03
CA ASN A 176 -1.60 -8.48 3.85
C ASN A 176 -3.11 -8.61 3.70
N THR A 177 -3.61 -8.28 2.52
CA THR A 177 -5.02 -8.31 2.15
C THR A 177 -5.36 -9.56 1.33
N ARG A 178 -6.61 -9.67 0.86
CA ARG A 178 -7.02 -10.69 -0.12
C ARG A 178 -6.44 -10.46 -1.52
N HIS A 179 -5.86 -9.28 -1.77
CA HIS A 179 -5.29 -8.86 -3.05
C HIS A 179 -3.77 -9.06 -3.06
N SER A 180 -3.02 -8.22 -3.77
CA SER A 180 -1.54 -8.31 -3.76
C SER A 180 -0.97 -7.12 -3.00
N ASP A 181 -0.07 -7.40 -2.09
CA ASP A 181 0.66 -6.43 -1.29
C ASP A 181 2.14 -6.51 -1.66
N VAL A 182 2.65 -5.45 -2.29
CA VAL A 182 3.94 -5.46 -3.01
C VAL A 182 4.76 -4.21 -2.73
N HIS A 183 6.02 -4.22 -3.17
CA HIS A 183 6.96 -3.10 -3.08
C HIS A 183 7.15 -2.52 -1.65
N PRO A 184 7.41 -3.34 -0.62
CA PRO A 184 7.53 -2.82 0.73
C PRO A 184 8.85 -2.05 0.93
N VAL A 185 8.73 -0.84 1.48
CA VAL A 185 9.86 -0.05 2.00
C VAL A 185 9.68 0.15 3.50
N ILE A 186 10.73 -0.15 4.26
CA ILE A 186 10.70 -0.20 5.73
C ILE A 186 11.74 0.77 6.26
N SER A 187 11.35 1.54 7.27
CA SER A 187 12.25 2.39 8.05
C SER A 187 13.33 1.55 8.72
N GLY A 188 14.53 2.10 8.87
CA GLY A 188 15.66 1.35 9.40
C GLY A 188 15.55 0.98 10.89
N ASP A 189 14.65 1.62 11.63
CA ASP A 189 14.26 1.21 13.00
C ASP A 189 13.09 0.20 13.05
N GLU A 190 12.57 -0.17 11.87
CA GLU A 190 11.45 -1.09 11.66
C GLU A 190 10.16 -0.67 12.37
N THR A 191 9.93 0.64 12.53
CA THR A 191 8.72 1.19 13.14
C THR A 191 7.66 1.62 12.12
N LYS A 192 8.04 1.81 10.86
CA LYS A 192 7.17 2.26 9.76
C LYS A 192 7.41 1.46 8.50
N ILE A 193 6.33 1.18 7.77
CA ILE A 193 6.32 0.51 6.46
C ILE A 193 5.41 1.29 5.51
N VAL A 194 5.87 1.46 4.27
CA VAL A 194 5.05 1.91 3.14
C VAL A 194 5.09 0.83 2.06
N TYR A 195 3.97 0.51 1.44
CA TYR A 195 3.87 -0.52 0.43
C TYR A 195 2.70 -0.25 -0.52
N ILE A 196 2.58 -1.07 -1.56
CA ILE A 196 1.47 -1.01 -2.50
C ILE A 196 0.49 -2.11 -2.18
N GLN A 197 -0.74 -1.70 -1.91
CA GLN A 197 -1.89 -2.58 -1.77
C GLN A 197 -2.72 -2.51 -3.06
N LYS A 198 -2.71 -3.57 -3.87
CA LYS A 198 -3.49 -3.62 -5.11
C LYS A 198 -4.99 -3.64 -4.81
N GLN A 199 -5.74 -2.70 -5.39
CA GLN A 199 -7.21 -2.65 -5.31
C GLN A 199 -7.83 -3.13 -6.63
N ALA A 200 -9.17 -3.21 -6.66
CA ALA A 200 -9.89 -3.61 -7.87
C ALA A 200 -9.73 -2.63 -9.05
N PHE A 201 -9.49 -1.34 -8.77
CA PHE A 201 -9.48 -0.27 -9.76
C PHE A 201 -8.19 0.57 -9.79
N PHE A 202 -7.33 0.46 -8.78
CA PHE A 202 -6.07 1.23 -8.70
C PHE A 202 -5.05 0.55 -7.77
N ASP A 203 -3.78 0.96 -7.81
CA ASP A 203 -2.76 0.55 -6.85
C ASP A 203 -2.70 1.60 -5.71
N ALA A 204 -2.92 1.18 -4.45
CA ALA A 204 -3.00 2.11 -3.31
C ALA A 204 -1.68 2.18 -2.53
N LEU A 205 -1.18 3.39 -2.28
CA LEU A 205 -0.03 3.62 -1.40
C LEU A 205 -0.46 3.52 0.07
N ALA A 206 -0.11 2.40 0.71
CA ALA A 206 -0.49 2.08 2.09
C ALA A 206 0.67 2.36 3.06
N PHE A 207 0.35 2.98 4.20
CA PHE A 207 1.28 3.29 5.27
C PHE A 207 0.82 2.69 6.60
N CYS A 208 1.73 1.98 7.28
CA CYS A 208 1.48 1.44 8.61
C CYS A 208 2.61 1.79 9.59
N GLU A 209 2.24 1.97 10.84
CA GLU A 209 3.17 2.15 11.96
C GLU A 209 3.12 0.96 12.91
N LYS A 210 4.24 0.68 13.58
CA LYS A 210 4.37 -0.41 14.53
C LYS A 210 4.04 0.10 15.92
N MET A 211 3.00 -0.46 16.52
CA MET A 211 2.43 -0.09 17.81
C MET A 211 2.60 -1.23 18.83
N GLU A 212 2.25 -0.95 20.10
CA GLU A 212 2.22 -1.96 21.15
C GLU A 212 1.13 -3.00 20.83
N GLY A 213 1.53 -4.15 20.30
CA GLY A 213 0.62 -5.22 19.87
C GLY A 213 0.70 -5.60 18.38
N GLY A 214 1.43 -4.86 17.54
CA GLY A 214 1.63 -5.19 16.12
C GLY A 214 1.66 -3.97 15.20
N TRP A 215 1.53 -4.19 13.89
CA TRP A 215 1.33 -3.12 12.90
C TRP A 215 -0.05 -2.46 13.06
N SER A 216 -0.19 -1.19 12.72
CA SER A 216 -1.49 -0.50 12.59
C SER A 216 -2.28 -1.01 11.38
N PHE A 217 -3.54 -0.62 11.26
CA PHE A 217 -4.26 -0.71 9.99
C PHE A 217 -3.62 0.26 8.95
N PRO A 218 -3.73 -0.04 7.65
CA PRO A 218 -3.14 0.78 6.61
C PRO A 218 -3.88 2.10 6.45
N ARG A 219 -3.13 3.21 6.50
CA ARG A 219 -3.59 4.53 6.05
C ARG A 219 -3.24 4.68 4.57
N ILE A 220 -4.25 4.96 3.74
CA ILE A 220 -4.06 5.17 2.29
C ILE A 220 -3.62 6.62 2.05
N LEU A 221 -2.44 6.81 1.46
CA LEU A 221 -1.78 8.11 1.39
C LEU A 221 -2.19 8.97 0.19
N MET A 222 -2.89 8.41 -0.80
CA MET A 222 -3.14 9.07 -2.09
C MET A 222 -3.79 10.46 -1.93
N GLN A 223 -4.84 10.55 -1.13
CA GLN A 223 -5.53 11.83 -0.87
C GLN A 223 -4.68 12.78 -0.03
N GLU A 224 -4.06 12.27 1.03
CA GLU A 224 -3.17 13.03 1.93
C GLU A 224 -2.03 13.70 1.17
N MET A 225 -1.49 13.01 0.17
CA MET A 225 -0.40 13.47 -0.68
C MET A 225 -0.88 14.24 -1.93
N ALA A 226 -2.19 14.38 -2.14
CA ALA A 226 -2.79 14.95 -3.35
C ALA A 226 -2.27 14.30 -4.65
N VAL A 227 -2.27 12.96 -4.69
CA VAL A 227 -1.84 12.15 -5.84
C VAL A 227 -3.03 11.35 -6.38
N ASP A 228 -3.30 11.48 -7.68
CA ASP A 228 -4.37 10.77 -8.40
C ASP A 228 -3.84 9.79 -9.47
N GLU A 229 -2.51 9.60 -9.55
CA GLU A 229 -1.83 8.74 -10.51
C GLU A 229 -1.12 7.54 -9.84
N ASP A 230 -0.78 6.53 -10.64
CA ASP A 230 -0.02 5.36 -10.20
C ASP A 230 1.36 5.77 -9.68
N THR A 231 1.58 5.58 -8.38
CA THR A 231 2.80 5.94 -7.68
C THR A 231 3.29 4.79 -6.80
N TYR A 232 4.60 4.60 -6.73
CA TYR A 232 5.20 3.43 -6.10
C TYR A 232 6.29 3.83 -5.11
N PRO A 233 6.30 3.29 -3.87
CA PRO A 233 7.35 3.61 -2.92
C PRO A 233 8.64 2.89 -3.31
N THR A 234 9.77 3.58 -3.15
CA THR A 234 11.09 3.03 -3.50
C THR A 234 12.05 3.05 -2.32
N ALA A 235 12.01 4.09 -1.48
CA ALA A 235 12.85 4.19 -0.30
C ALA A 235 12.12 4.85 0.87
N LEU A 236 12.36 4.37 2.09
CA LEU A 236 12.01 5.05 3.33
C LEU A 236 13.31 5.24 4.12
N ASN A 237 13.56 6.44 4.65
CA ASN A 237 14.78 6.70 5.42
C ASN A 237 14.78 5.98 6.78
N TYR A 238 15.87 6.11 7.54
CA TYR A 238 16.04 5.33 8.77
C TYR A 238 14.95 5.62 9.83
N GLU A 239 14.57 6.89 9.97
CA GLU A 239 13.57 7.42 10.89
C GLU A 239 12.12 7.23 10.41
N GLY A 240 11.95 7.00 9.11
CA GLY A 240 10.67 6.84 8.44
C GLY A 240 9.88 8.14 8.27
N ASP A 241 10.56 9.27 8.15
CA ASP A 241 9.97 10.59 7.92
C ASP A 241 10.28 11.20 6.54
N GLU A 242 11.08 10.51 5.71
CA GLU A 242 11.31 10.88 4.30
C GLU A 242 11.13 9.64 3.40
N LEU A 243 10.19 9.75 2.45
CA LEU A 243 9.81 8.71 1.50
C LEU A 243 10.22 9.15 0.10
N ILE A 244 10.85 8.24 -0.66
CA ILE A 244 11.08 8.41 -2.10
C ILE A 244 10.05 7.58 -2.87
N ILE A 245 9.39 8.24 -3.80
CA ILE A 245 8.31 7.71 -4.63
C ILE A 245 8.78 7.72 -6.07
N TYR A 246 8.49 6.64 -6.79
CA TYR A 246 8.57 6.56 -8.23
C TYR A 246 7.21 6.91 -8.84
N ARG A 247 7.24 7.72 -9.89
CA ARG A 247 6.09 8.07 -10.72
C ARG A 247 6.50 8.04 -12.19
N SER A 248 5.62 7.55 -13.05
CA SER A 248 5.82 7.57 -14.50
C SER A 248 5.10 8.77 -15.10
N ASP A 249 5.81 9.85 -15.36
CA ASP A 249 5.27 11.05 -16.00
C ASP A 249 5.58 11.04 -17.49
N ASN A 250 4.57 10.90 -18.37
CA ASN A 250 4.76 10.90 -19.83
C ASN A 250 5.79 9.85 -20.32
N PHE A 251 5.74 8.62 -19.78
CA PHE A 251 6.71 7.54 -20.01
C PHE A 251 8.16 7.84 -19.55
N ILE A 252 8.34 8.86 -18.71
CA ILE A 252 9.61 9.15 -18.04
C ILE A 252 9.43 8.73 -16.57
N GLY A 253 10.23 7.74 -16.15
CA GLY A 253 10.30 7.35 -14.76
C GLY A 253 11.07 8.40 -13.95
N ASP A 254 10.39 9.08 -13.04
CA ASP A 254 10.96 10.12 -12.19
C ASP A 254 10.82 9.76 -10.70
N LEU A 255 11.78 10.23 -9.89
CA LEU A 255 11.80 10.06 -8.44
C LEU A 255 11.37 11.34 -7.72
N TYR A 256 10.50 11.19 -6.74
CA TYR A 256 9.92 12.25 -5.93
C TYR A 256 10.21 12.01 -4.46
N SER A 257 10.21 13.07 -3.64
CA SER A 257 10.36 13.00 -2.20
C SER A 257 9.14 13.56 -1.49
N SER A 258 8.63 12.83 -0.50
CA SER A 258 7.61 13.30 0.44
C SER A 258 8.14 13.19 1.86
N LYS A 259 7.66 14.06 2.75
CA LYS A 259 8.07 14.11 4.15
C LYS A 259 6.89 13.94 5.07
N LEU A 260 7.10 13.26 6.19
CA LEU A 260 6.14 13.16 7.28
C LEU A 260 6.31 14.37 8.20
N VAL A 261 5.33 15.27 8.22
CA VAL A 261 5.29 16.49 9.03
C VAL A 261 4.01 16.45 9.86
N ASP A 262 4.14 16.56 11.18
CA ASP A 262 3.00 16.58 12.12
C ASP A 262 2.02 15.39 11.94
N GLY A 263 2.54 14.24 11.51
CA GLY A 263 1.77 13.01 11.30
C GLY A 263 1.20 12.85 9.89
N PHE A 264 1.39 13.81 8.99
CA PHE A 264 0.90 13.78 7.62
C PHE A 264 2.04 13.87 6.59
N TRP A 265 1.93 13.08 5.53
CA TRP A 265 2.81 13.08 4.38
C TRP A 265 2.52 14.30 3.50
N THR A 266 3.55 15.07 3.20
CA THR A 266 3.44 16.22 2.29
C THR A 266 3.21 15.75 0.85
N PRO A 267 2.64 16.60 -0.03
CA PRO A 267 2.65 16.34 -1.45
C PRO A 267 4.06 16.05 -1.98
N PRO A 268 4.23 15.09 -2.91
CA PRO A 268 5.53 14.66 -3.39
C PRO A 268 6.21 15.76 -4.21
N VAL A 269 7.47 16.05 -3.88
CA VAL A 269 8.31 17.04 -4.57
C VAL A 269 9.30 16.32 -5.47
N ARG A 270 9.30 16.65 -6.76
CA ARG A 270 10.22 16.07 -7.74
C ARG A 270 11.68 16.31 -7.34
N LEU A 271 12.51 15.28 -7.37
CA LEU A 271 13.95 15.43 -7.18
C LEU A 271 14.58 16.23 -8.34
N ASN A 272 15.73 16.83 -8.09
CA ASN A 272 16.39 17.72 -9.03
C ASN A 272 16.96 17.02 -10.29
N ASP A 273 17.41 17.82 -11.25
CA ASP A 273 17.89 17.37 -12.56
C ASP A 273 19.17 16.51 -12.54
N ASN A 274 19.84 16.42 -11.39
CA ASN A 274 20.94 15.48 -11.23
C ASN A 274 20.42 14.04 -11.05
N ILE A 275 19.29 13.88 -10.36
CA ILE A 275 18.62 12.60 -10.19
C ILE A 275 17.70 12.37 -11.37
N ASN A 276 16.71 13.24 -11.58
CA ASN A 276 15.69 13.02 -12.59
C ASN A 276 16.10 13.58 -13.94
N THR A 277 16.11 12.73 -14.94
CA THR A 277 16.56 13.06 -16.28
C THR A 277 15.45 12.80 -17.29
N LYS A 278 15.75 12.91 -18.59
CA LYS A 278 14.82 12.47 -19.64
C LYS A 278 14.81 10.95 -19.86
N TYR A 279 15.54 10.23 -19.02
CA TYR A 279 15.71 8.79 -19.08
C TYR A 279 14.88 8.16 -17.94
N TRP A 280 14.95 6.86 -17.80
CA TRP A 280 14.20 6.11 -16.81
C TRP A 280 14.98 6.02 -15.51
N GLU A 281 14.47 6.65 -14.45
CA GLU A 281 14.87 6.45 -13.07
C GLU A 281 13.77 5.65 -12.35
N SER A 282 14.06 4.42 -11.89
CA SER A 282 13.02 3.53 -11.34
C SER A 282 13.00 3.47 -9.82
N HIS A 283 14.13 3.17 -9.17
CA HIS A 283 14.16 2.79 -7.75
C HIS A 283 15.32 3.47 -7.03
N ALA A 284 15.18 3.64 -5.70
CA ALA A 284 16.20 4.24 -4.87
C ALA A 284 16.28 3.61 -3.47
N CYS A 285 17.37 3.85 -2.76
CA CYS A 285 17.47 3.65 -1.32
C CYS A 285 18.42 4.66 -0.67
N PHE A 286 18.22 4.90 0.63
CA PHE A 286 19.05 5.77 1.43
C PHE A 286 20.21 5.02 2.10
N THR A 287 21.31 5.74 2.36
CA THR A 287 22.16 5.39 3.50
C THR A 287 21.42 5.66 4.81
N ARG A 288 21.83 4.99 5.90
CA ARG A 288 21.29 5.23 7.25
C ARG A 288 21.30 6.71 7.64
N SER A 289 22.30 7.48 7.19
CA SER A 289 22.42 8.91 7.47
C SER A 289 21.51 9.80 6.61
N GLY A 290 20.87 9.27 5.56
CA GLY A 290 20.05 10.05 4.62
C GLY A 290 20.85 10.98 3.68
N ASP A 291 22.18 10.97 3.78
CA ASP A 291 23.10 11.84 3.05
C ASP A 291 23.51 11.30 1.68
N THR A 292 23.25 10.03 1.39
CA THR A 292 23.56 9.40 0.11
C THR A 292 22.35 8.63 -0.39
N LEU A 293 21.97 8.86 -1.64
CA LEU A 293 20.93 8.15 -2.35
C LEU A 293 21.57 7.21 -3.37
N TYR A 294 21.30 5.91 -3.26
CA TYR A 294 21.56 4.97 -4.34
C TYR A 294 20.30 4.86 -5.18
N PHE A 295 20.42 4.83 -6.50
CA PHE A 295 19.26 4.75 -7.37
C PHE A 295 19.60 4.12 -8.73
N THR A 296 18.59 3.63 -9.43
CA THR A 296 18.72 2.96 -10.73
C THR A 296 18.37 3.90 -11.86
N SER A 297 19.11 3.83 -12.96
CA SER A 297 18.90 4.70 -14.10
C SER A 297 19.48 4.15 -15.41
N ASN A 298 18.77 4.35 -16.52
CA ASN A 298 19.28 4.08 -17.87
C ASN A 298 19.81 5.35 -18.57
N ARG A 299 20.23 6.35 -17.78
CA ARG A 299 20.86 7.59 -18.27
C ARG A 299 22.06 7.32 -19.17
N LYS A 300 22.37 8.31 -20.00
CA LYS A 300 23.57 8.29 -20.85
C LYS A 300 24.83 8.02 -20.02
N GLY A 301 25.55 6.95 -20.38
CA GLY A 301 26.76 6.52 -19.67
C GLY A 301 26.57 5.24 -18.86
N THR A 302 25.36 4.68 -18.85
CA THR A 302 25.07 3.31 -18.40
C THR A 302 25.94 2.27 -19.12
N ILE A 303 26.23 1.16 -18.44
CA ILE A 303 26.93 -0.01 -18.95
C ILE A 303 25.94 -0.94 -19.65
N GLY A 304 24.72 -1.07 -19.10
CA GLY A 304 23.65 -1.92 -19.60
C GLY A 304 22.35 -1.17 -19.83
N GLY A 305 21.25 -1.75 -19.36
CA GLY A 305 19.96 -1.09 -19.33
C GLY A 305 19.91 -0.14 -18.14
N LEU A 306 19.24 -0.56 -17.08
CA LEU A 306 19.23 0.14 -15.79
C LEU A 306 20.49 -0.19 -14.99
N ASP A 307 21.27 0.83 -14.67
CA ASP A 307 22.48 0.74 -13.87
C ASP A 307 22.25 1.38 -12.49
N ILE A 308 22.93 0.90 -11.45
CA ILE A 308 22.93 1.54 -10.12
C ILE A 308 23.97 2.67 -10.07
N TYR A 309 23.51 3.82 -9.59
CA TYR A 309 24.28 5.04 -9.30
C TYR A 309 24.17 5.38 -7.82
N TYR A 310 25.04 6.26 -7.34
CA TYR A 310 24.82 6.98 -6.08
C TYR A 310 25.01 8.49 -6.26
N SER A 311 24.27 9.27 -5.49
CA SER A 311 24.44 10.73 -5.35
C SER A 311 24.53 11.11 -3.88
N ILE A 312 25.28 12.16 -3.58
CA ILE A 312 25.47 12.70 -2.24
C ILE A 312 24.64 13.98 -2.12
N ARG A 313 23.93 14.13 -0.99
CA ARG A 313 23.18 15.34 -0.67
C ARG A 313 24.15 16.46 -0.28
N GLU A 314 24.02 17.60 -0.93
CA GLU A 314 24.85 18.78 -0.70
C GLU A 314 24.32 19.63 0.47
N GLU A 315 25.06 20.65 0.91
CA GLU A 315 24.72 21.48 2.08
C GLU A 315 23.38 22.25 1.93
N ASP A 316 22.91 22.46 0.70
CA ASP A 316 21.64 23.11 0.39
C ASP A 316 20.43 22.15 0.40
N GLY A 317 20.69 20.85 0.63
CA GLY A 317 19.66 19.80 0.66
C GLY A 317 19.41 19.15 -0.71
N GLU A 318 20.06 19.63 -1.77
CA GLU A 318 19.93 19.11 -3.13
C GLU A 318 20.84 17.91 -3.37
N TRP A 319 20.45 17.03 -4.30
CA TRP A 319 21.29 15.89 -4.70
C TRP A 319 22.38 16.34 -5.68
N GLY A 320 23.63 15.97 -5.42
CA GLY A 320 24.78 16.25 -6.28
C GLY A 320 24.83 15.40 -7.55
N VAL A 321 25.94 15.52 -8.29
CA VAL A 321 26.15 14.76 -9.55
C VAL A 321 26.33 13.28 -9.25
N PRO A 322 25.53 12.38 -9.86
CA PRO A 322 25.59 10.96 -9.54
C PRO A 322 26.79 10.26 -10.17
N VAL A 323 27.21 9.19 -9.51
CA VAL A 323 28.36 8.37 -9.86
C VAL A 323 27.90 6.93 -10.09
N ASN A 324 28.18 6.39 -11.28
CA ASN A 324 27.90 4.99 -11.64
C ASN A 324 28.75 4.04 -10.77
N LEU A 325 28.15 2.97 -10.24
CA LEU A 325 28.87 1.99 -9.40
C LEU A 325 29.88 1.12 -10.16
N GLY A 326 29.91 1.21 -11.49
CA GLY A 326 30.87 0.59 -12.36
C GLY A 326 30.58 -0.89 -12.66
N PRO A 327 31.40 -1.51 -13.52
CA PRO A 327 31.13 -2.83 -14.11
C PRO A 327 31.24 -4.01 -13.14
N THR A 328 31.60 -3.75 -11.87
CA THR A 328 31.56 -4.79 -10.83
C THR A 328 30.13 -5.04 -10.36
N ILE A 329 29.33 -3.97 -10.24
CA ILE A 329 27.93 -4.05 -9.82
C ILE A 329 27.02 -4.08 -11.04
N ASN A 330 27.23 -3.15 -11.97
CA ASN A 330 26.38 -2.98 -13.14
C ASN A 330 26.82 -3.90 -14.28
N THR A 331 25.84 -4.49 -14.98
CA THR A 331 26.08 -5.44 -16.06
C THR A 331 25.62 -4.87 -17.40
N ARG A 332 25.52 -5.71 -18.44
CA ARG A 332 24.90 -5.29 -19.72
C ARG A 332 23.36 -5.34 -19.66
N TYR A 333 22.80 -5.77 -18.53
CA TYR A 333 21.37 -5.94 -18.30
C TYR A 333 20.84 -4.89 -17.33
N ASN A 334 19.69 -5.17 -16.71
CA ASN A 334 19.11 -4.31 -15.69
C ASN A 334 19.53 -4.76 -14.30
N GLU A 335 19.93 -3.78 -13.49
CA GLU A 335 20.05 -3.85 -12.03
C GLU A 335 18.94 -2.99 -11.41
N GLU A 336 18.17 -3.58 -10.49
CA GLU A 336 16.94 -3.04 -9.93
C GLU A 336 16.87 -3.20 -8.41
N THR A 337 15.97 -2.45 -7.79
CA THR A 337 15.64 -2.53 -6.35
C THR A 337 16.87 -2.51 -5.43
N PRO A 338 17.75 -1.50 -5.54
CA PRO A 338 18.92 -1.43 -4.68
C PRO A 338 18.47 -1.15 -3.23
N PHE A 339 18.98 -1.92 -2.27
CA PHE A 339 18.83 -1.67 -0.85
C PHE A 339 20.16 -1.81 -0.13
N LEU A 340 20.44 -0.91 0.81
CA LEU A 340 21.68 -0.88 1.56
C LEU A 340 21.44 -1.28 3.01
N THR A 341 22.32 -2.10 3.58
CA THR A 341 22.29 -2.39 5.01
C THR A 341 22.54 -1.13 5.84
N GLU A 342 22.00 -1.10 7.06
CA GLU A 342 22.11 0.05 7.97
C GLU A 342 23.56 0.50 8.24
N ASP A 343 24.52 -0.42 8.22
CA ASP A 343 25.95 -0.11 8.39
C ASP A 343 26.61 0.47 7.13
N GLY A 344 25.88 0.56 6.02
CA GLY A 344 26.33 1.06 4.72
C GLY A 344 27.33 0.17 4.00
N LYS A 345 27.52 -1.08 4.45
CA LYS A 345 28.57 -1.97 3.94
C LYS A 345 28.09 -3.01 2.96
N THR A 346 26.81 -3.37 2.94
CA THR A 346 26.32 -4.41 2.04
C THR A 346 25.17 -3.86 1.20
N LEU A 347 25.35 -3.88 -0.11
CA LEU A 347 24.34 -3.51 -1.09
C LEU A 347 23.67 -4.79 -1.59
N TYR A 348 22.35 -4.88 -1.41
CA TYR A 348 21.48 -5.86 -2.02
C TYR A 348 20.82 -5.24 -3.25
N PHE A 349 20.65 -6.00 -4.32
CA PHE A 349 20.00 -5.54 -5.54
C PHE A 349 19.56 -6.75 -6.37
N SER A 350 18.57 -6.57 -7.23
CA SER A 350 18.13 -7.60 -8.17
C SER A 350 18.74 -7.38 -9.55
N SER A 351 19.16 -8.43 -10.23
CA SER A 351 19.80 -8.32 -11.56
C SER A 351 19.49 -9.51 -12.45
N TYR A 352 19.37 -9.27 -13.77
CA TYR A 352 19.36 -10.32 -14.79
C TYR A 352 20.76 -10.86 -15.13
N GLY A 353 21.82 -10.20 -14.66
CA GLY A 353 23.20 -10.56 -14.90
C GLY A 353 23.83 -11.42 -13.81
N HIS A 354 25.16 -11.37 -13.70
CA HIS A 354 25.97 -12.08 -12.70
C HIS A 354 25.81 -13.62 -12.73
N TYR A 355 26.16 -14.29 -11.63
CA TYR A 355 25.95 -15.74 -11.46
C TYR A 355 24.48 -16.03 -11.15
N ASN A 356 23.63 -15.84 -12.16
CA ASN A 356 22.17 -15.94 -12.09
C ASN A 356 21.67 -17.40 -12.12
N MET A 357 20.48 -17.67 -11.59
CA MET A 357 19.78 -18.95 -11.63
C MET A 357 18.38 -18.92 -12.25
N GLY A 358 17.91 -17.75 -12.67
CA GLY A 358 16.57 -17.49 -13.14
C GLY A 358 16.44 -16.17 -13.91
N GLY A 359 15.39 -15.42 -13.57
CA GLY A 359 15.13 -14.10 -14.13
C GLY A 359 15.92 -13.04 -13.37
N TYR A 360 15.23 -12.08 -12.74
CA TYR A 360 15.85 -11.25 -11.73
C TYR A 360 16.22 -12.09 -10.51
N ASP A 361 17.49 -12.11 -10.14
CA ASP A 361 17.95 -12.72 -8.90
C ASP A 361 18.42 -11.64 -7.91
N VAL A 362 18.19 -11.85 -6.62
CA VAL A 362 18.77 -11.02 -5.55
C VAL A 362 20.27 -11.35 -5.42
N PHE A 363 21.10 -10.33 -5.56
CA PHE A 363 22.53 -10.38 -5.28
C PHE A 363 22.89 -9.47 -4.11
N TYR A 364 24.01 -9.75 -3.47
CA TYR A 364 24.62 -8.82 -2.52
C TYR A 364 26.11 -8.62 -2.77
N SER A 365 26.59 -7.41 -2.51
CA SER A 365 28.00 -7.05 -2.59
C SER A 365 28.43 -6.27 -1.34
N THR A 366 29.65 -6.53 -0.86
CA THR A 366 30.21 -5.87 0.32
C THR A 366 31.21 -4.80 -0.08
N LYS A 367 31.10 -3.62 0.52
CA LYS A 367 32.02 -2.49 0.36
C LYS A 367 33.27 -2.71 1.21
N PHE A 368 34.43 -2.70 0.57
CA PHE A 368 35.73 -2.77 1.24
C PHE A 368 36.12 -1.42 1.86
N GLU A 369 37.12 -1.42 2.74
CA GLU A 369 37.64 -0.21 3.39
C GLU A 369 38.19 0.83 2.40
N ASN A 370 38.61 0.40 1.21
CA ASN A 370 39.07 1.29 0.13
C ASN A 370 37.91 1.92 -0.68
N GLY A 371 36.66 1.59 -0.35
CA GLY A 371 35.45 2.08 -1.02
C GLY A 371 35.01 1.27 -2.24
N GLU A 372 35.78 0.26 -2.66
CA GLU A 372 35.42 -0.62 -3.77
C GLU A 372 34.43 -1.70 -3.33
N TRP A 373 33.54 -2.10 -4.25
CA TRP A 373 32.59 -3.19 -4.03
C TRP A 373 33.21 -4.55 -4.38
N SER A 374 32.82 -5.59 -3.63
CA SER A 374 33.16 -6.96 -3.97
C SER A 374 32.39 -7.44 -5.22
N ILE A 375 32.82 -8.56 -5.79
CA ILE A 375 32.02 -9.26 -6.80
C ILE A 375 30.67 -9.64 -6.16
N PRO A 376 29.53 -9.37 -6.81
CA PRO A 376 28.22 -9.75 -6.30
C PRO A 376 28.07 -11.25 -6.11
N ILE A 377 27.44 -11.64 -5.00
CA ILE A 377 27.16 -13.04 -4.65
C ILE A 377 25.65 -13.24 -4.71
N ASN A 378 25.21 -14.30 -5.40
CA ASN A 378 23.81 -14.69 -5.47
C ASN A 378 23.29 -15.02 -4.06
N ALA A 379 22.12 -14.48 -3.68
CA ALA A 379 21.52 -14.71 -2.36
C ALA A 379 21.16 -16.18 -2.10
N GLY A 380 21.10 -17.00 -3.15
CA GLY A 380 20.98 -18.45 -3.09
C GLY A 380 19.54 -18.94 -2.98
N TYR A 381 19.31 -20.19 -3.35
CA TYR A 381 17.99 -20.83 -3.22
C TYR A 381 17.69 -21.16 -1.75
N PRO A 382 16.46 -21.01 -1.23
CA PRO A 382 15.26 -20.53 -1.91
C PRO A 382 14.96 -19.03 -1.74
N ILE A 383 15.95 -18.19 -1.36
CA ILE A 383 15.77 -16.74 -1.42
C ILE A 383 15.67 -16.29 -2.88
N ASN A 384 16.46 -16.86 -3.78
CA ASN A 384 16.22 -16.81 -5.21
C ASN A 384 15.55 -18.09 -5.69
N THR A 385 14.75 -17.95 -6.72
CA THR A 385 14.00 -18.97 -7.42
C THR A 385 14.49 -19.04 -8.86
N THR A 386 13.85 -19.87 -9.67
CA THR A 386 14.14 -19.96 -11.10
C THR A 386 13.29 -18.98 -11.91
N ASP A 387 12.71 -17.96 -11.26
CA ASP A 387 11.86 -16.90 -11.83
C ASP A 387 12.41 -15.52 -11.41
N ASP A 388 11.60 -14.48 -11.36
CA ASP A 388 11.99 -13.14 -10.89
C ASP A 388 11.83 -12.99 -9.36
N ASP A 389 12.88 -12.47 -8.73
CA ASP A 389 13.03 -12.21 -7.31
C ASP A 389 13.49 -10.75 -7.10
N VAL A 390 12.56 -9.89 -6.67
CA VAL A 390 12.74 -8.44 -6.58
C VAL A 390 12.23 -7.88 -5.25
N PHE A 391 12.65 -6.67 -4.88
CA PHE A 391 12.21 -6.00 -3.63
C PHE A 391 12.63 -6.73 -2.34
N PHE A 392 13.81 -7.32 -2.33
CA PHE A 392 14.41 -7.86 -1.10
C PHE A 392 14.96 -6.71 -0.24
N ASN A 393 14.24 -6.32 0.81
CA ASN A 393 14.59 -5.19 1.67
C ASN A 393 15.29 -5.66 2.96
N PRO A 394 16.63 -5.57 3.08
CA PRO A 394 17.40 -6.07 4.21
C PRO A 394 17.31 -5.14 5.43
N VAL A 395 17.06 -5.72 6.60
CA VAL A 395 17.06 -5.01 7.90
C VAL A 395 18.00 -5.72 8.88
N ARG A 396 18.38 -5.04 9.98
CA ARG A 396 19.30 -5.60 10.99
C ARG A 396 20.61 -6.10 10.39
N ASN A 397 21.14 -5.34 9.43
CA ASN A 397 22.32 -5.65 8.62
C ASN A 397 22.23 -6.98 7.84
N GLY A 398 21.08 -7.24 7.20
CA GLY A 398 20.89 -8.39 6.31
C GLY A 398 20.65 -9.72 7.01
N LYS A 399 20.52 -9.71 8.34
CA LYS A 399 20.08 -10.90 9.11
C LYS A 399 18.58 -11.14 8.97
N PHE A 400 17.84 -10.10 8.64
CA PHE A 400 16.42 -10.17 8.35
C PHE A 400 16.13 -9.41 7.06
N ALA A 401 15.00 -9.71 6.42
CA ALA A 401 14.55 -8.95 5.27
C ALA A 401 13.02 -8.99 5.14
N TYR A 402 12.45 -7.90 4.65
CA TYR A 402 11.08 -7.87 4.19
C TYR A 402 11.05 -8.20 2.70
N PHE A 403 10.17 -9.10 2.28
CA PHE A 403 10.16 -9.61 0.92
C PHE A 403 8.73 -9.96 0.47
N PRO A 404 8.19 -9.33 -0.59
CA PRO A 404 6.92 -9.73 -1.16
C PRO A 404 7.04 -11.07 -1.89
N ARG A 405 6.12 -12.02 -1.63
CA ARG A 405 6.11 -13.35 -2.22
C ARG A 405 4.71 -13.92 -2.37
N LEU A 406 4.50 -14.68 -3.45
CA LEU A 406 3.36 -15.58 -3.59
C LEU A 406 3.73 -16.94 -2.97
N LEU A 407 3.19 -17.26 -1.79
CA LEU A 407 3.38 -18.56 -1.13
C LEU A 407 2.03 -19.20 -0.79
N ASP A 408 2.01 -20.53 -0.78
CA ASP A 408 0.82 -21.28 -0.36
C ASP A 408 0.41 -20.94 1.09
N GLY A 409 -0.88 -20.64 1.29
CA GLY A 409 -1.44 -20.34 2.61
C GLY A 409 -1.26 -18.89 3.08
N GLY A 410 -0.91 -17.96 2.16
CA GLY A 410 -1.04 -16.52 2.37
C GLY A 410 -2.50 -16.05 2.47
N PHE A 411 -2.68 -14.76 2.78
CA PHE A 411 -3.98 -14.09 2.86
C PHE A 411 -4.54 -13.78 1.47
N GLY A 412 -3.68 -13.37 0.55
CA GLY A 412 -4.05 -12.99 -0.81
C GLY A 412 -3.17 -13.66 -1.85
N LEU A 413 -2.79 -12.87 -2.85
CA LEU A 413 -1.90 -13.28 -3.93
C LEU A 413 -0.45 -13.11 -3.46
N THR A 414 0.19 -12.00 -3.81
CA THR A 414 1.51 -11.69 -3.24
C THR A 414 1.32 -11.08 -1.86
N ASP A 415 1.96 -11.67 -0.85
CA ASP A 415 1.96 -11.19 0.53
C ASP A 415 3.37 -10.72 0.92
N ILE A 416 3.47 -9.80 1.88
CA ILE A 416 4.74 -9.37 2.48
C ILE A 416 5.11 -10.27 3.66
N TYR A 417 6.35 -10.78 3.65
CA TYR A 417 6.91 -11.66 4.68
C TYR A 417 8.17 -11.07 5.30
N LEU A 418 8.41 -11.38 6.57
CA LEU A 418 9.69 -11.18 7.25
C LEU A 418 10.49 -12.48 7.21
N TYR A 419 11.69 -12.41 6.62
CA TYR A 419 12.68 -13.47 6.58
C TYR A 419 13.69 -13.28 7.71
N GLU A 420 14.05 -14.36 8.40
CA GLU A 420 15.21 -14.43 9.29
C GLU A 420 16.26 -15.34 8.66
N ILE A 421 17.39 -14.78 8.23
CA ILE A 421 18.39 -15.46 7.41
C ILE A 421 19.54 -15.92 8.29
N TYR A 422 19.81 -17.22 8.25
CA TYR A 422 20.82 -17.82 9.10
C TYR A 422 22.20 -17.86 8.44
N SER A 423 23.23 -17.58 9.23
CA SER A 423 24.64 -17.60 8.81
C SER A 423 25.55 -18.00 9.96
N GLU A 424 26.86 -18.12 9.72
CA GLU A 424 27.84 -18.36 10.80
C GLU A 424 27.79 -17.27 11.90
N THR A 425 27.45 -16.03 11.53
CA THR A 425 27.36 -14.88 12.46
C THR A 425 25.97 -14.65 13.03
N HIS A 426 24.96 -15.34 12.49
CA HIS A 426 23.58 -15.35 12.96
C HIS A 426 23.03 -16.78 12.85
N PRO A 427 23.53 -17.73 13.66
CA PRO A 427 23.16 -19.14 13.50
C PRO A 427 21.72 -19.36 13.96
N ARG A 428 21.01 -20.24 13.27
CA ARG A 428 19.68 -20.71 13.68
C ARG A 428 19.72 -21.23 15.11
N LYS A 429 18.75 -20.84 15.92
CA LYS A 429 18.61 -21.30 17.31
C LYS A 429 17.39 -22.20 17.45
N PHE A 430 17.54 -23.24 18.25
CA PHE A 430 16.49 -24.21 18.55
C PHE A 430 16.13 -24.12 20.02
N GLN A 431 14.84 -24.18 20.32
CA GLN A 431 14.34 -24.21 21.69
C GLN A 431 14.49 -25.62 22.25
N VAL A 432 15.37 -25.79 23.23
CA VAL A 432 15.64 -27.07 23.87
C VAL A 432 14.88 -27.16 25.19
N ASN A 433 13.98 -28.14 25.27
CA ASN A 433 13.14 -28.37 26.44
C ASN A 433 13.64 -29.61 27.19
N GLY A 434 13.84 -29.46 28.50
CA GLY A 434 14.35 -30.51 29.37
C GLY A 434 13.65 -30.56 30.72
N ILE A 435 13.84 -31.68 31.42
CA ILE A 435 13.35 -31.87 32.78
C ILE A 435 14.50 -32.40 33.64
N VAL A 436 14.74 -31.75 34.77
CA VAL A 436 15.55 -32.29 35.87
C VAL A 436 14.63 -32.90 36.93
N GLY A 437 15.04 -34.01 37.53
CA GLY A 437 14.23 -34.68 38.56
C GLY A 437 15.09 -35.36 39.62
N ILE A 438 14.64 -35.39 40.86
CA ILE A 438 15.38 -36.06 41.96
C ILE A 438 15.00 -37.54 41.99
N THR A 439 16.00 -38.41 42.19
CA THR A 439 15.79 -39.87 42.27
C THR A 439 15.00 -40.34 43.52
N SER A 440 14.61 -39.42 44.42
CA SER A 440 13.91 -39.69 45.69
C SER A 440 12.52 -39.03 45.72
N LEU A 441 11.64 -39.42 46.67
CA LEU A 441 10.29 -38.85 46.85
C LEU A 441 10.27 -37.36 47.28
N ALA A 442 11.39 -36.66 47.25
CA ALA A 442 11.52 -35.25 47.64
C ALA A 442 11.34 -34.30 46.43
N LYS A 443 10.68 -33.16 46.65
CA LYS A 443 10.65 -32.04 45.70
C LYS A 443 11.97 -31.26 45.75
N LEU A 444 12.31 -30.55 44.68
CA LEU A 444 13.40 -29.58 44.68
C LEU A 444 13.08 -28.48 45.70
N SER A 445 13.86 -28.38 46.77
CA SER A 445 13.68 -27.41 47.85
C SER A 445 14.30 -26.04 47.54
N ASN A 446 15.25 -26.00 46.61
CA ASN A 446 16.01 -24.82 46.21
C ASN A 446 16.14 -24.76 44.67
N PRO A 447 16.27 -23.56 44.07
CA PRO A 447 16.47 -23.41 42.63
C PRO A 447 17.74 -24.13 42.17
N VAL A 448 17.64 -24.86 41.07
CA VAL A 448 18.78 -25.53 40.43
C VAL A 448 19.09 -24.78 39.15
N TRP A 449 20.35 -24.40 38.98
CA TRP A 449 20.79 -23.76 37.74
C TRP A 449 21.44 -24.78 36.81
N ILE A 450 21.28 -24.50 35.53
CA ILE A 450 21.66 -25.35 34.42
C ILE A 450 22.56 -24.52 33.51
N ALA A 451 23.82 -24.93 33.39
CA ALA A 451 24.77 -24.34 32.47
C ALA A 451 24.89 -25.20 31.21
N VAL A 452 24.72 -24.61 30.05
CA VAL A 452 24.87 -25.29 28.75
C VAL A 452 26.23 -24.92 28.17
N ILE A 453 27.08 -25.92 27.94
CA ILE A 453 28.47 -25.75 27.55
C ILE A 453 28.68 -26.35 26.16
N ASN A 454 29.26 -25.59 25.23
CA ASN A 454 29.65 -26.11 23.93
C ASN A 454 30.85 -27.07 24.08
N GLN A 455 30.75 -28.29 23.55
CA GLN A 455 31.79 -29.30 23.76
C GLN A 455 33.10 -28.99 23.01
N HIS A 456 33.03 -28.22 21.93
CA HIS A 456 34.18 -27.86 21.11
C HIS A 456 34.89 -26.63 21.65
N THR A 457 34.17 -25.52 21.83
CA THR A 457 34.78 -24.27 22.30
C THR A 457 35.02 -24.24 23.81
N ARG A 458 34.27 -25.07 24.56
CA ARG A 458 34.20 -25.07 26.03
C ARG A 458 33.59 -23.81 26.64
N ASP A 459 32.96 -22.97 25.82
CA ASP A 459 32.25 -21.80 26.30
C ASP A 459 30.89 -22.18 26.90
N THR A 460 30.51 -21.51 27.98
CA THR A 460 29.14 -21.54 28.51
C THR A 460 28.27 -20.67 27.61
N ILE A 461 27.32 -21.29 26.92
CA ILE A 461 26.40 -20.64 25.99
C ILE A 461 25.31 -19.89 26.73
N ILE A 462 24.73 -20.52 27.76
CA ILE A 462 23.65 -19.95 28.55
C ILE A 462 23.57 -20.61 29.94
N MET A 463 23.03 -19.89 30.91
CA MET A 463 22.64 -20.40 32.21
C MET A 463 21.16 -20.12 32.44
N VAL A 464 20.40 -21.15 32.81
CA VAL A 464 18.96 -21.06 33.11
C VAL A 464 18.64 -21.72 34.44
N TYR A 465 17.47 -21.44 35.02
CA TYR A 465 16.96 -22.12 36.20
C TYR A 465 15.90 -23.13 35.82
N ALA A 466 15.90 -24.29 36.49
CA ALA A 466 14.77 -25.20 36.42
C ALA A 466 13.63 -24.72 37.33
N ASP A 467 12.40 -24.94 36.89
CA ASP A 467 11.21 -24.73 37.71
C ASP A 467 11.29 -25.60 38.99
N PRO A 468 11.19 -25.03 40.20
CA PRO A 468 11.31 -25.80 41.43
C PRO A 468 10.19 -26.81 41.67
N GLU A 469 9.01 -26.63 41.07
CA GLU A 469 7.87 -27.52 41.22
C GLU A 469 7.84 -28.64 40.17
N THR A 470 8.10 -28.31 38.91
CA THR A 470 8.00 -29.24 37.77
C THR A 470 9.36 -29.82 37.36
N GLY A 471 10.46 -29.12 37.65
CA GLY A 471 11.80 -29.45 37.19
C GLY A 471 12.04 -29.13 35.71
N GLU A 472 11.08 -28.49 35.04
CA GLU A 472 11.20 -28.12 33.63
C GLU A 472 12.17 -26.96 33.45
N PHE A 473 12.91 -26.99 32.35
CA PHE A 473 13.76 -25.90 31.92
C PHE A 473 13.77 -25.80 30.39
N THR A 474 13.94 -24.58 29.90
CA THR A 474 14.02 -24.30 28.47
C THR A 474 15.17 -23.34 28.20
N PHE A 475 15.83 -23.48 27.06
CA PHE A 475 16.86 -22.56 26.59
C PHE A 475 16.98 -22.64 25.07
N GLU A 476 17.63 -21.65 24.47
CA GLU A 476 17.93 -21.65 23.04
C GLU A 476 19.41 -21.94 22.78
N ALA A 477 19.69 -22.79 21.79
CA ALA A 477 21.05 -23.05 21.33
C ALA A 477 21.08 -23.37 19.83
N PRO A 478 22.17 -23.03 19.11
CA PRO A 478 22.31 -23.39 17.71
C PRO A 478 22.62 -24.88 17.53
N ALA A 479 22.63 -25.36 16.29
CA ALA A 479 23.10 -26.71 15.99
C ALA A 479 24.52 -26.94 16.56
N GLY A 480 24.77 -28.12 17.10
CA GLY A 480 26.05 -28.42 17.75
C GLY A 480 26.01 -29.49 18.83
N ASN A 481 27.16 -29.69 19.47
CA ASN A 481 27.35 -30.67 20.55
C ASN A 481 27.51 -29.94 21.87
N TYR A 482 26.71 -30.32 22.85
CA TYR A 482 26.59 -29.61 24.13
C TYR A 482 26.71 -30.56 25.32
N GLU A 483 27.16 -30.00 26.44
CA GLU A 483 27.13 -30.61 27.76
C GLU A 483 26.27 -29.73 28.68
N ILE A 484 25.23 -30.31 29.26
CA ILE A 484 24.39 -29.68 30.27
C ILE A 484 25.00 -30.01 31.61
N LEU A 485 25.39 -28.99 32.37
CA LEU A 485 25.88 -29.09 33.74
C LEU A 485 24.80 -28.58 34.68
N VAL A 486 24.39 -29.40 35.64
CA VAL A 486 23.35 -29.09 36.61
C VAL A 486 23.96 -28.95 37.99
N GLU A 487 23.74 -27.82 38.65
CA GLU A 487 24.31 -27.46 39.96
C GLU A 487 23.27 -26.81 40.87
N GLY A 488 23.40 -27.02 42.18
CA GLY A 488 22.51 -26.45 43.18
C GLY A 488 22.98 -26.74 44.60
N GLU A 489 22.48 -25.99 45.59
CA GLU A 489 22.96 -26.07 46.99
C GLU A 489 22.73 -27.45 47.64
N ASP A 490 21.64 -28.14 47.26
CA ASP A 490 21.21 -29.41 47.88
C ASP A 490 21.45 -30.65 46.99
N ILE A 491 22.21 -30.52 45.90
CA ILE A 491 22.43 -31.61 44.92
C ILE A 491 23.90 -31.80 44.57
N GLU A 492 24.28 -33.02 44.19
CA GLU A 492 25.58 -33.26 43.56
C GLU A 492 25.56 -32.77 42.10
N THR A 493 26.64 -32.08 41.70
CA THR A 493 26.82 -31.62 40.32
C THR A 493 26.73 -32.79 39.35
N THR A 494 25.83 -32.69 38.38
CA THR A 494 25.57 -33.74 37.37
C THR A 494 25.73 -33.16 35.98
N SER A 495 26.28 -33.94 35.04
CA SER A 495 26.32 -33.52 33.62
C SER A 495 25.68 -34.53 32.68
N SER A 496 25.14 -34.02 31.57
CA SER A 496 24.50 -34.80 30.51
C SER A 496 24.85 -34.21 29.14
N ALA A 497 25.27 -35.05 28.21
CA ALA A 497 25.60 -34.61 26.85
C ALA A 497 24.39 -34.75 25.92
N PHE A 498 24.23 -33.79 25.00
CA PHE A 498 23.26 -33.87 23.92
C PHE A 498 23.78 -33.18 22.65
N THR A 499 23.14 -33.48 21.51
CA THR A 499 23.50 -32.95 20.21
C THR A 499 22.24 -32.43 19.53
N ILE A 500 22.35 -31.24 18.95
CA ILE A 500 21.38 -30.68 18.00
C ILE A 500 21.98 -30.89 16.60
N PRO A 501 21.41 -31.79 15.77
CA PRO A 501 21.91 -32.03 14.41
C PRO A 501 21.83 -30.77 13.54
N ASP A 502 22.77 -30.61 12.60
CA ASP A 502 22.76 -29.50 11.64
C ASP A 502 21.56 -29.57 10.68
N ASP A 503 20.98 -30.75 10.48
CA ASP A 503 19.78 -31.00 9.66
C ASP A 503 18.48 -31.06 10.47
N TYR A 504 18.50 -30.61 11.74
CA TYR A 504 17.31 -30.58 12.59
C TYR A 504 16.32 -29.52 12.09
N ARG A 505 15.05 -29.93 11.91
CA ARG A 505 14.02 -29.08 11.25
C ARG A 505 12.95 -28.53 12.18
N GLU A 506 12.76 -29.15 13.35
CA GLU A 506 11.74 -28.70 14.30
C GLU A 506 12.29 -27.53 15.12
N LYS A 507 11.45 -26.54 15.44
CA LYS A 507 11.85 -25.39 16.28
C LYS A 507 12.17 -25.83 17.71
N ASP A 508 11.43 -26.84 18.18
CA ASP A 508 11.56 -27.43 19.50
C ASP A 508 12.34 -28.74 19.47
N LEU A 509 13.24 -28.92 20.44
CA LEU A 509 13.94 -30.17 20.71
C LEU A 509 13.71 -30.58 22.16
N ALA A 510 12.96 -31.66 22.36
CA ALA A 510 12.79 -32.25 23.68
C ALA A 510 13.95 -33.21 24.01
N LEU A 511 14.61 -33.02 25.16
CA LEU A 511 15.61 -33.95 25.66
C LEU A 511 14.97 -35.31 25.95
N LYS A 512 15.53 -36.37 25.37
CA LYS A 512 14.94 -37.73 25.41
C LYS A 512 14.83 -38.34 26.80
N GLN A 513 15.59 -37.86 27.78
CA GLN A 513 15.62 -38.40 29.14
C GLN A 513 15.70 -37.25 30.15
N ALA A 514 14.94 -37.38 31.24
CA ALA A 514 15.08 -36.51 32.38
C ALA A 514 16.46 -36.67 33.01
N ILE A 515 17.07 -35.56 33.40
CA ILE A 515 18.37 -35.55 34.08
C ILE A 515 18.11 -35.83 35.57
N LEU A 516 18.54 -37.00 36.03
CA LEU A 516 18.29 -37.45 37.40
C LEU A 516 19.35 -36.90 38.37
N LEU A 517 18.89 -36.23 39.42
CA LEU A 517 19.71 -35.55 40.43
C LEU A 517 19.83 -36.39 41.71
N THR A 518 21.00 -36.28 42.35
CA THR A 518 21.31 -36.93 43.64
C THR A 518 21.36 -35.87 44.75
N GLN A 519 20.60 -36.06 45.82
CA GLN A 519 20.52 -35.12 46.94
C GLN A 519 21.79 -35.16 47.79
N ALA A 520 22.33 -33.99 48.15
CA ALA A 520 23.48 -33.85 49.01
C ALA A 520 23.11 -34.25 50.47
N ALA A 521 23.90 -35.15 51.07
CA ALA A 521 23.54 -35.85 52.31
C ALA A 521 23.56 -35.01 53.61
N HIS A 522 23.75 -33.69 53.54
CA HIS A 522 23.91 -32.84 54.71
C HIS A 522 22.98 -31.63 54.63
N LEU A 523 21.73 -31.77 55.10
CA LEU A 523 20.87 -30.70 55.69
C LEU A 523 19.45 -31.25 55.94
N LEU A 524 19.30 -32.04 57.01
CA LEU A 524 18.01 -32.43 57.58
C LEU A 524 18.02 -32.01 59.05
N ASP A 525 17.48 -30.82 59.37
CA ASP A 525 16.78 -30.49 60.64
C ASP A 525 16.65 -28.97 60.86
N ILE A 526 15.58 -28.35 60.34
CA ILE A 526 14.99 -27.14 60.95
C ILE A 526 13.47 -27.27 60.85
N THR A 527 12.76 -27.15 61.98
CA THR A 527 11.28 -27.15 62.03
C THR A 527 10.80 -25.75 62.44
N ILE A 528 9.91 -25.16 61.64
CA ILE A 528 9.26 -23.85 61.92
C ILE A 528 8.08 -24.09 62.89
N GLN A 529 7.97 -23.28 63.97
CA GLN A 529 6.82 -23.30 64.90
C GLN A 529 6.15 -21.91 64.97
N ASP A 530 4.82 -21.87 65.09
CA ASP A 530 3.98 -20.65 65.12
C ASP A 530 3.64 -20.23 66.56
N ASP A 531 4.55 -19.50 67.22
CA ASP A 531 4.45 -19.13 68.65
C ASP A 531 4.01 -17.67 68.90
N ILE A 532 3.77 -16.87 67.86
CA ILE A 532 3.30 -15.47 68.00
C ILE A 532 1.76 -15.44 67.97
N LYS A 533 1.13 -15.17 69.12
CA LYS A 533 -0.33 -15.03 69.21
C LYS A 533 -0.75 -13.57 69.29
N ILE A 534 -1.55 -13.15 68.30
CA ILE A 534 -2.16 -11.82 68.19
C ILE A 534 -3.66 -11.96 67.92
N LYS A 535 -4.46 -11.01 68.42
CA LYS A 535 -5.92 -11.06 68.36
C LYS A 535 -6.48 -10.55 67.03
N ASP A 536 -5.97 -9.41 66.54
CA ASP A 536 -6.47 -8.71 65.36
C ASP A 536 -5.28 -8.46 64.40
N THR A 537 -5.34 -8.99 63.17
CA THR A 537 -4.27 -8.90 62.17
C THR A 537 -4.58 -7.90 61.05
N LEU A 538 -5.76 -7.26 61.08
CA LEU A 538 -6.17 -6.17 60.19
C LEU A 538 -6.86 -5.09 61.03
N LEU A 539 -6.41 -3.85 60.92
CA LEU A 539 -6.93 -2.69 61.65
C LEU A 539 -7.26 -1.57 60.65
N LEU A 540 -8.53 -1.13 60.62
CA LEU A 540 -8.98 0.02 59.82
C LEU A 540 -9.10 1.22 60.75
N VAL A 541 -8.46 2.34 60.39
CA VAL A 541 -8.40 3.56 61.21
C VAL A 541 -8.78 4.76 60.36
N ASP A 542 -9.49 5.72 60.96
CA ASP A 542 -9.93 6.97 60.31
C ASP A 542 -9.39 8.20 61.06
N THR A 543 -8.41 8.00 61.94
CA THR A 543 -7.74 9.02 62.78
C THR A 543 -6.24 8.77 62.81
N ASP A 544 -5.45 9.83 62.99
CA ASP A 544 -3.99 9.79 63.18
C ASP A 544 -3.55 9.41 64.61
N ASP A 545 -4.50 9.05 65.49
CA ASP A 545 -4.20 8.62 66.86
C ASP A 545 -3.38 7.31 66.91
N THR A 546 -2.47 7.22 67.90
CA THR A 546 -1.62 6.04 68.10
C THR A 546 -2.44 4.81 68.52
N ILE A 547 -2.36 3.73 67.73
CA ILE A 547 -3.00 2.43 68.00
C ILE A 547 -2.12 1.51 68.85
N LYS A 548 -2.74 0.56 69.57
CA LYS A 548 -2.06 -0.41 70.44
C LYS A 548 -2.17 -1.82 69.86
N ILE A 549 -1.03 -2.48 69.71
CA ILE A 549 -0.93 -3.85 69.21
C ILE A 549 -0.42 -4.75 70.34
N ASP A 550 -1.30 -5.61 70.86
CA ASP A 550 -1.00 -6.52 71.96
C ASP A 550 -0.58 -7.91 71.46
N LEU A 551 0.65 -8.31 71.80
CA LEU A 551 1.28 -9.58 71.43
C LEU A 551 1.46 -10.48 72.65
N THR A 552 1.19 -11.78 72.49
CA THR A 552 1.59 -12.80 73.46
C THR A 552 2.77 -13.61 72.91
N LEU A 553 3.92 -13.50 73.57
CA LEU A 553 5.24 -13.97 73.11
C LEU A 553 5.92 -14.89 74.16
N GLU A 554 6.96 -15.62 73.73
CA GLU A 554 7.78 -16.42 74.64
C GLU A 554 8.78 -15.56 75.44
N ARG A 555 9.22 -16.04 76.62
CA ARG A 555 10.14 -15.30 77.50
C ARG A 555 11.60 -15.48 77.12
N LYS A 556 12.32 -14.36 77.08
CA LYS A 556 13.72 -14.21 76.66
C LYS A 556 13.95 -14.66 75.21
N ALA A 557 12.96 -14.39 74.36
CA ALA A 557 13.09 -14.39 72.92
C ALA A 557 13.44 -12.98 72.44
N ASP A 558 13.99 -12.87 71.24
CA ASP A 558 14.22 -11.58 70.57
C ASP A 558 13.14 -11.39 69.51
N LEU A 559 12.39 -10.29 69.60
CA LEU A 559 11.38 -9.92 68.62
C LEU A 559 11.98 -8.86 67.69
N TYR A 560 11.88 -9.09 66.39
CA TYR A 560 12.20 -8.14 65.33
C TYR A 560 10.89 -7.67 64.70
N LEU A 561 10.82 -6.40 64.35
CA LEU A 561 9.67 -5.78 63.70
C LEU A 561 10.15 -5.01 62.49
N ASP A 562 9.61 -5.35 61.32
CA ASP A 562 9.79 -4.59 60.09
C ASP A 562 8.47 -3.86 59.80
N ILE A 563 8.54 -2.55 59.54
CA ILE A 563 7.38 -1.72 59.18
C ILE A 563 7.50 -1.35 57.70
N ILE A 564 6.53 -1.78 56.93
CA ILE A 564 6.45 -1.60 55.48
C ILE A 564 5.25 -0.69 55.19
N GLN A 565 5.44 0.38 54.43
CA GLN A 565 4.38 1.29 54.00
C GLN A 565 4.38 1.30 52.48
N GLU A 566 3.22 1.06 51.86
CA GLU A 566 3.07 1.01 50.39
C GLU A 566 4.16 0.15 49.71
N GLY A 567 4.47 -1.02 50.30
CA GLY A 567 5.46 -1.97 49.78
C GLY A 567 6.93 -1.66 50.07
N GLN A 568 7.27 -0.50 50.66
CA GLN A 568 8.65 -0.14 51.01
C GLN A 568 8.94 -0.32 52.52
N LEU A 569 10.09 -0.91 52.86
CA LEU A 569 10.55 -1.03 54.24
C LEU A 569 10.98 0.33 54.81
N VAL A 570 10.26 0.83 55.80
CA VAL A 570 10.44 2.18 56.35
C VAL A 570 11.13 2.17 57.71
N SER A 571 10.93 1.12 58.51
CA SER A 571 11.59 0.98 59.82
C SER A 571 11.87 -0.47 60.17
N GLN A 572 12.93 -0.69 60.94
CA GLN A 572 13.27 -1.98 61.53
C GLN A 572 13.64 -1.80 63.00
N ASP A 573 12.93 -2.50 63.87
CA ASP A 573 13.07 -2.44 65.31
C ASP A 573 13.37 -3.82 65.91
N SER A 574 14.03 -3.86 67.07
CA SER A 574 14.25 -5.10 67.81
C SER A 574 14.01 -4.91 69.31
N PHE A 575 13.37 -5.91 69.91
CA PHE A 575 12.91 -5.87 71.30
C PHE A 575 13.29 -7.17 72.03
N PRO A 576 14.08 -7.10 73.11
CA PRO A 576 14.29 -8.25 73.98
C PRO A 576 13.03 -8.49 74.83
N ILE A 577 12.45 -9.69 74.74
CA ILE A 577 11.16 -9.98 75.38
C ILE A 577 11.36 -10.52 76.80
N GLU A 578 11.19 -9.66 77.81
CA GLU A 578 11.28 -10.06 79.23
C GLU A 578 9.98 -10.65 79.79
N ARG A 579 8.83 -10.26 79.22
CA ARG A 579 7.48 -10.61 79.69
C ARG A 579 6.66 -11.16 78.52
N ARG A 580 5.73 -12.08 78.81
CA ARG A 580 4.93 -12.74 77.77
C ARG A 580 3.95 -11.81 77.07
N HIS A 581 3.51 -10.74 77.72
CA HIS A 581 2.62 -9.75 77.09
C HIS A 581 3.47 -8.55 76.72
N PHE A 582 3.44 -8.19 75.45
CA PHE A 582 4.17 -7.08 74.88
C PHE A 582 3.17 -6.22 74.09
N THR A 583 3.17 -4.91 74.32
CA THR A 583 2.29 -3.97 73.63
C THR A 583 3.16 -3.04 72.80
N TYR A 584 2.95 -3.04 71.49
CA TYR A 584 3.56 -2.08 70.58
C TYR A 584 2.59 -0.91 70.33
N LEU A 585 3.11 0.32 70.29
CA LEU A 585 2.34 1.52 70.00
C LEU A 585 2.72 2.00 68.60
N TYR A 586 1.75 2.07 67.69
CA TYR A 586 1.98 2.46 66.29
C TYR A 586 1.13 3.67 65.93
N ALA A 587 1.71 4.68 65.28
CA ALA A 587 0.99 5.83 64.73
C ALA A 587 0.80 5.60 63.22
N PRO A 588 -0.43 5.40 62.73
CA PRO A 588 -0.68 5.05 61.33
C PRO A 588 -0.50 6.26 60.39
N VAL A 589 -0.03 6.01 59.17
CA VAL A 589 0.11 6.99 58.07
C VAL A 589 -0.94 6.67 57.00
N PRO A 590 -1.54 7.65 56.29
CA PRO A 590 -2.56 7.37 55.28
C PRO A 590 -2.09 6.32 54.26
N GLY A 591 -2.94 5.34 53.92
CA GLY A 591 -2.58 4.20 53.05
C GLY A 591 -2.44 2.87 53.78
N ASP A 592 -1.83 1.86 53.13
CA ASP A 592 -1.57 0.53 53.68
C ASP A 592 -0.23 0.47 54.44
N ASN A 593 -0.30 0.00 55.68
CA ASN A 593 0.84 -0.16 56.58
C ASN A 593 0.91 -1.62 57.05
N LEU A 594 2.00 -2.31 56.72
CA LEU A 594 2.26 -3.70 57.10
C LEU A 594 3.35 -3.79 58.19
N LEU A 595 3.00 -4.34 59.34
CA LEU A 595 3.92 -4.61 60.44
C LEU A 595 4.24 -6.12 60.48
N GLN A 596 5.48 -6.48 60.17
CA GLN A 596 5.96 -7.87 60.18
C GLN A 596 6.77 -8.16 61.44
N PHE A 597 6.26 -9.06 62.28
CA PHE A 597 6.90 -9.52 63.50
C PHE A 597 7.64 -10.83 63.27
N LYS A 598 8.91 -10.89 63.64
CA LYS A 598 9.74 -12.10 63.66
C LYS A 598 10.22 -12.36 65.07
N LEU A 599 9.89 -13.52 65.63
CA LEU A 599 10.36 -13.95 66.94
C LEU A 599 11.46 -15.00 66.78
N ILE A 600 12.58 -14.81 67.46
CA ILE A 600 13.65 -15.80 67.58
C ILE A 600 13.67 -16.31 69.02
N ASP A 601 13.34 -17.58 69.20
CA ASP A 601 13.30 -18.21 70.53
C ASP A 601 14.72 -18.55 71.04
N ARG A 602 14.83 -19.05 72.27
CA ARG A 602 16.14 -19.43 72.85
C ARG A 602 16.78 -20.67 72.23
N ARG A 603 16.05 -21.40 71.40
CA ARG A 603 16.53 -22.54 70.61
C ARG A 603 16.87 -22.15 69.17
N ARG A 604 16.77 -20.85 68.84
CA ARG A 604 16.92 -20.28 67.49
C ARG A 604 15.86 -20.74 66.49
N ASN A 605 14.69 -21.17 66.97
CA ASN A 605 13.54 -21.35 66.11
C ASN A 605 12.97 -19.99 65.73
N HIS A 606 12.44 -19.90 64.52
CA HIS A 606 11.86 -18.66 63.99
C HIS A 606 10.33 -18.80 63.91
N SER A 607 9.62 -17.76 64.34
CA SER A 607 8.17 -17.59 64.15
C SER A 607 7.90 -16.23 63.50
N TYR A 608 6.86 -16.13 62.67
CA TYR A 608 6.53 -14.90 61.93
C TYR A 608 5.05 -14.54 62.07
N LYS A 609 4.72 -13.24 62.12
CA LYS A 609 3.33 -12.76 62.15
C LYS A 609 3.19 -11.36 61.56
N ASN A 610 2.17 -11.15 60.73
CA ASN A 610 1.91 -9.87 60.08
C ASN A 610 0.64 -9.20 60.64
N VAL A 611 0.66 -7.87 60.72
CA VAL A 611 -0.49 -7.02 61.07
C VAL A 611 -0.61 -5.91 60.03
N HIS A 612 -1.75 -5.83 59.35
CA HIS A 612 -2.08 -4.78 58.39
C HIS A 612 -2.87 -3.65 59.07
N VAL A 613 -2.54 -2.40 58.75
CA VAL A 613 -3.20 -1.20 59.26
C VAL A 613 -3.50 -0.26 58.08
N ILE A 614 -4.78 -0.03 57.77
CA ILE A 614 -5.22 0.83 56.67
C ILE A 614 -5.81 2.12 57.26
N TYR A 615 -5.25 3.28 56.89
CA TYR A 615 -5.70 4.59 57.37
C TYR A 615 -6.27 5.47 56.24
N THR A 616 -7.50 5.98 56.42
CA THR A 616 -8.19 6.85 55.44
C THR A 616 -8.68 8.17 56.10
N PRO A 617 -8.15 9.36 55.73
CA PRO A 617 -8.57 10.67 56.28
C PRO A 617 -9.89 11.19 55.68
N ARG A 618 -10.59 12.14 56.34
CA ARG A 618 -11.87 12.74 55.88
C ARG A 618 -11.69 14.18 55.37
N ASP A 619 -12.07 14.44 54.11
CA ASP A 619 -11.98 15.77 53.48
C ASP A 619 -13.26 16.61 53.57
N GLY A 620 -13.08 17.94 53.63
CA GLY A 620 -14.12 18.96 53.69
C GLY A 620 -14.06 19.93 52.50
N VAL A 621 -15.21 20.10 51.85
CA VAL A 621 -15.53 20.96 50.69
C VAL A 621 -15.61 22.46 51.07
N THR A 622 -15.23 23.38 50.17
CA THR A 622 -16.06 24.52 49.71
C THR A 622 -15.38 25.36 48.61
N ASP A 623 -16.23 26.11 47.91
CA ASP A 623 -16.30 26.38 46.48
C ASP A 623 -16.44 27.90 46.22
N THR A 624 -16.32 28.30 44.95
CA THR A 624 -16.80 29.51 44.24
C THR A 624 -16.15 30.90 44.40
N ALA A 625 -15.52 31.32 43.28
CA ALA A 625 -15.77 32.51 42.43
C ALA A 625 -16.32 33.84 43.00
N ASP A 626 -15.75 34.97 42.52
CA ASP A 626 -16.54 36.13 42.02
C ASP A 626 -15.67 37.14 41.22
N ILE A 627 -15.94 37.20 39.91
CA ILE A 627 -16.36 38.37 39.09
C ILE A 627 -15.84 39.77 39.48
N GLN A 628 -15.15 40.43 38.54
CA GLN A 628 -15.57 41.75 38.03
C GLN A 628 -14.86 42.15 36.72
N GLU A 629 -15.58 41.93 35.63
CA GLU A 629 -15.84 42.86 34.52
C GLU A 629 -15.32 44.30 34.73
N LEU A 630 -14.66 44.86 33.71
CA LEU A 630 -14.81 46.26 33.26
C LEU A 630 -14.01 46.51 31.96
N GLU A 631 -14.74 46.42 30.84
CA GLU A 631 -14.79 47.34 29.68
C GLU A 631 -13.49 47.90 29.08
N GLN A 632 -13.24 47.66 27.77
CA GLN A 632 -13.40 48.68 26.71
C GLN A 632 -12.97 48.25 25.29
N GLN A 633 -13.78 48.73 24.32
CA GLN A 633 -13.56 48.88 22.87
C GLN A 633 -13.73 47.64 21.98
N VAL A 634 -14.95 47.42 21.49
CA VAL A 634 -15.25 46.44 20.43
C VAL A 634 -14.83 47.05 19.09
N GLN A 635 -13.72 46.52 18.58
CA GLN A 635 -13.27 46.64 17.20
C GLN A 635 -13.96 45.54 16.38
N MET A 636 -14.21 45.75 15.08
CA MET A 636 -14.74 44.69 14.21
C MET A 636 -13.81 43.48 14.29
N GLU A 637 -14.38 42.29 14.48
CA GLU A 637 -13.62 41.04 14.63
C GLU A 637 -12.64 40.87 13.46
N GLU A 638 -11.37 40.67 13.81
CA GLU A 638 -10.30 40.49 12.83
C GLU A 638 -10.56 39.17 12.09
N GLY A 639 -10.77 39.24 10.77
CA GLY A 639 -11.16 38.08 9.97
C GLY A 639 -12.66 37.96 9.65
N LEU A 640 -13.53 38.86 10.14
CA LEU A 640 -14.96 38.82 9.81
C LEU A 640 -15.27 39.01 8.31
N GLU A 641 -14.49 39.85 7.63
CA GLU A 641 -14.61 40.02 6.16
C GLU A 641 -14.14 38.77 5.41
N ASP A 642 -13.12 38.09 5.94
CA ASP A 642 -12.62 36.82 5.41
C ASP A 642 -13.63 35.70 5.64
N TYR A 643 -14.28 35.69 6.81
CA TYR A 643 -15.34 34.75 7.14
C TYR A 643 -16.54 34.86 6.19
N LEU A 644 -17.01 36.09 5.94
CA LEU A 644 -18.06 36.33 4.93
C LEU A 644 -17.62 35.90 3.53
N ALA A 645 -16.34 36.10 3.17
CA ALA A 645 -15.82 35.66 1.88
C ALA A 645 -15.83 34.13 1.74
N ARG A 646 -15.36 33.39 2.76
CA ARG A 646 -15.40 31.92 2.80
C ARG A 646 -16.83 31.38 2.77
N LEU A 647 -17.76 31.98 3.51
CA LEU A 647 -19.19 31.64 3.44
C LEU A 647 -19.74 31.85 2.03
N THR A 648 -19.32 32.94 1.35
CA THR A 648 -19.75 33.23 -0.03
C THR A 648 -19.15 32.26 -1.05
N GLU A 649 -17.92 31.80 -0.82
CA GLU A 649 -17.24 30.83 -1.67
C GLU A 649 -17.88 29.44 -1.58
N ASN A 650 -18.21 29.00 -0.36
CA ASN A 650 -18.82 27.70 -0.07
C ASN A 650 -20.34 27.64 -0.31
N ALA A 651 -20.98 28.77 -0.60
CA ALA A 651 -22.41 28.82 -0.92
C ALA A 651 -22.68 28.63 -2.42
N SER A 652 -23.83 28.04 -2.74
CA SER A 652 -24.33 27.87 -4.11
C SER A 652 -25.74 28.46 -4.28
N GLY A 653 -26.15 28.66 -5.54
CA GLY A 653 -27.51 29.11 -5.90
C GLY A 653 -27.93 30.46 -5.31
N ASP A 654 -29.19 30.55 -4.88
CA ASP A 654 -29.77 31.79 -4.35
C ASP A 654 -29.09 32.28 -3.06
N LEU A 655 -28.50 31.36 -2.28
CA LEU A 655 -27.79 31.66 -1.04
C LEU A 655 -26.47 32.41 -1.29
N LYS A 656 -25.75 32.06 -2.36
CA LYS A 656 -24.56 32.79 -2.81
C LYS A 656 -24.89 34.24 -3.17
N ASN A 657 -26.03 34.44 -3.85
CA ASN A 657 -26.51 35.79 -4.20
C ASN A 657 -26.87 36.64 -2.98
N LEU A 658 -27.43 36.02 -1.93
CA LEU A 658 -27.68 36.69 -0.64
C LEU A 658 -26.36 37.15 -0.01
N LEU A 659 -25.36 36.26 0.04
CA LEU A 659 -24.06 36.50 0.69
C LEU A 659 -23.22 37.57 -0.03
N ILE A 660 -23.22 37.58 -1.37
CA ILE A 660 -22.59 38.63 -2.18
C ILE A 660 -23.20 40.03 -1.88
N GLY A 661 -24.46 40.07 -1.45
CA GLY A 661 -25.17 41.30 -1.11
C GLY A 661 -24.95 41.82 0.31
N VAL A 662 -24.25 41.08 1.18
CA VAL A 662 -24.07 41.42 2.60
C VAL A 662 -23.00 42.50 2.76
N ASP A 663 -23.40 43.68 3.23
CA ASP A 663 -22.50 44.77 3.64
C ASP A 663 -22.45 44.82 5.18
N LEU A 664 -21.41 44.21 5.76
CA LEU A 664 -21.19 44.09 7.21
C LEU A 664 -21.24 45.46 7.91
N ALA A 665 -20.63 46.48 7.31
CA ALA A 665 -20.55 47.82 7.87
C ALA A 665 -21.90 48.57 7.81
N ALA A 666 -22.66 48.40 6.73
CA ALA A 666 -23.99 48.99 6.60
C ALA A 666 -25.04 48.31 7.51
N LEU A 667 -24.88 47.02 7.77
CA LEU A 667 -25.75 46.21 8.63
C LEU A 667 -25.39 46.32 10.12
N GLY A 668 -24.20 46.85 10.44
CA GLY A 668 -23.73 47.01 11.82
C GLY A 668 -23.35 45.68 12.48
N ILE A 669 -22.95 44.70 11.66
CA ILE A 669 -22.48 43.38 12.07
C ILE A 669 -20.98 43.51 12.38
N LEU A 670 -20.60 43.22 13.62
CA LEU A 670 -19.24 43.41 14.13
C LEU A 670 -18.55 42.11 14.54
N THR A 671 -19.28 40.99 14.58
CA THR A 671 -18.79 39.66 14.97
C THR A 671 -19.42 38.57 14.09
N ALA A 672 -18.79 37.40 14.03
CA ALA A 672 -19.30 36.24 13.28
C ALA A 672 -20.70 35.81 13.76
N ASP A 673 -20.93 35.69 15.06
CA ASP A 673 -22.26 35.41 15.64
C ASP A 673 -23.37 36.34 15.14
N GLN A 674 -23.04 37.62 14.91
CA GLN A 674 -24.00 38.60 14.42
C GLN A 674 -24.31 38.39 12.93
N LEU A 675 -23.33 37.89 12.18
CA LEU A 675 -23.49 37.51 10.77
C LEU A 675 -24.35 36.25 10.66
N ASP A 676 -24.05 35.21 11.41
CA ASP A 676 -24.77 33.93 11.36
C ASP A 676 -26.22 34.09 11.73
N LYS A 677 -26.46 34.85 12.81
CA LYS A 677 -27.80 35.22 13.23
C LYS A 677 -28.53 36.06 12.17
N TYR A 678 -27.83 36.98 11.52
CA TYR A 678 -28.41 37.76 10.42
C TYR A 678 -28.82 36.85 9.25
N LEU A 679 -27.98 35.89 8.86
CA LEU A 679 -28.27 34.93 7.78
C LEU A 679 -29.48 34.05 8.13
N LEU A 680 -29.54 33.52 9.35
CA LEU A 680 -30.69 32.74 9.84
C LEU A 680 -31.98 33.58 9.93
N GLU A 681 -31.87 34.86 10.27
CA GLU A 681 -33.00 35.80 10.26
C GLU A 681 -33.46 36.16 8.84
N GLN A 682 -32.56 36.23 7.86
CA GLN A 682 -32.93 36.38 6.44
C GLN A 682 -33.64 35.12 5.92
N ALA A 683 -33.16 33.93 6.30
CA ALA A 683 -33.78 32.65 5.97
C ALA A 683 -35.23 32.53 6.45
N ALA A 684 -35.53 33.12 7.61
CA ALA A 684 -36.87 33.11 8.17
C ALA A 684 -37.83 34.12 7.51
N ASN A 685 -37.30 35.11 6.77
CA ASN A 685 -38.06 36.25 6.23
C ASN A 685 -38.16 36.28 4.69
N GLU A 686 -37.21 35.66 3.99
CA GLU A 686 -37.18 35.46 2.54
C GLU A 686 -37.06 33.95 2.25
N ASP A 687 -37.53 33.44 1.11
CA ASP A 687 -37.76 32.00 0.78
C ASP A 687 -36.51 31.07 0.80
N TYR A 688 -35.49 31.33 1.62
CA TYR A 688 -34.26 30.51 1.75
C TYR A 688 -34.41 29.37 2.76
N SER A 689 -33.73 28.25 2.53
CA SER A 689 -33.76 27.11 3.44
C SER A 689 -32.90 27.36 4.68
N VAL A 690 -33.53 27.29 5.86
CA VAL A 690 -32.83 27.33 7.16
C VAL A 690 -31.81 26.19 7.27
N ASP A 691 -32.10 25.03 6.68
CA ASP A 691 -31.20 23.87 6.68
C ASP A 691 -29.97 24.08 5.80
N GLU A 692 -30.09 24.82 4.68
CA GLU A 692 -28.94 25.14 3.81
C GLU A 692 -27.99 26.12 4.49
N ILE A 693 -28.53 27.11 5.20
CA ILE A 693 -27.71 28.07 5.96
C ILE A 693 -27.04 27.39 7.15
N ASN A 694 -27.76 26.54 7.90
CA ASN A 694 -27.14 25.78 8.98
C ASN A 694 -25.99 24.88 8.48
N ARG A 695 -26.14 24.23 7.33
CA ARG A 695 -25.07 23.42 6.73
C ARG A 695 -23.86 24.26 6.30
N LEU A 696 -24.10 25.43 5.73
CA LEU A 696 -23.04 26.34 5.29
C LEU A 696 -22.20 26.86 6.48
N LEU A 697 -22.86 27.18 7.60
CA LEU A 697 -22.22 27.60 8.84
C LEU A 697 -21.39 26.46 9.46
N ILE A 698 -21.83 25.21 9.35
CA ILE A 698 -21.09 24.05 9.85
C ILE A 698 -19.79 23.80 9.05
N ILE A 699 -19.84 23.90 7.72
CA ILE A 699 -18.65 23.65 6.86
C ILE A 699 -17.71 24.87 6.76
N THR A 700 -18.14 26.01 7.28
CA THR A 700 -17.37 27.24 7.30
C THR A 700 -17.41 27.78 8.74
N PRO A 701 -16.57 27.28 9.65
CA PRO A 701 -16.48 27.82 11.00
C PRO A 701 -15.88 29.23 11.00
N ALA A 702 -16.30 30.05 11.96
CA ALA A 702 -15.84 31.44 12.08
C ALA A 702 -14.40 31.53 12.58
N ASN A 703 -13.99 30.60 13.45
CA ASN A 703 -12.67 30.56 14.07
C ASN A 703 -12.20 29.14 14.39
N GLU A 704 -10.91 28.99 14.72
CA GLU A 704 -10.27 27.71 15.02
C GLU A 704 -10.89 27.00 16.24
N LEU A 705 -11.36 27.74 17.25
CA LEU A 705 -12.01 27.13 18.42
C LEU A 705 -13.35 26.50 18.04
N GLU A 706 -14.12 27.14 17.16
CA GLU A 706 -15.37 26.60 16.64
C GLU A 706 -15.14 25.39 15.73
N ALA A 707 -14.10 25.42 14.88
CA ALA A 707 -13.66 24.25 14.12
C ALA A 707 -13.28 23.08 15.05
N THR A 708 -12.57 23.38 16.14
CA THR A 708 -12.16 22.39 17.15
C THR A 708 -13.35 21.85 17.94
N GLU A 709 -14.39 22.65 18.21
CA GLU A 709 -15.64 22.19 18.81
C GLU A 709 -16.41 21.25 17.87
N ILE A 710 -16.49 21.58 16.58
CA ILE A 710 -17.10 20.71 15.57
C ILE A 710 -16.34 19.38 15.49
N LEU A 711 -15.01 19.42 15.45
CA LEU A 711 -14.19 18.21 15.49
C LEU A 711 -14.44 17.41 16.78
N ARG A 712 -14.49 18.06 17.96
CA ARG A 712 -14.81 17.38 19.23
C ARG A 712 -16.17 16.69 19.16
N GLU A 713 -17.19 17.33 18.60
CA GLU A 713 -18.53 16.75 18.43
C GLU A 713 -18.51 15.56 17.47
N ASN A 714 -17.82 15.67 16.33
CA ASN A 714 -17.65 14.56 15.39
C ASN A 714 -16.91 13.39 16.05
N LEU A 715 -15.77 13.65 16.70
CA LEU A 715 -15.03 12.62 17.45
C LEU A 715 -15.90 11.98 18.54
N THR A 716 -16.78 12.75 19.20
CA THR A 716 -17.72 12.23 20.20
C THR A 716 -18.67 11.19 19.61
N GLU A 717 -19.18 11.43 18.40
CA GLU A 717 -20.09 10.53 17.70
C GLU A 717 -19.44 9.17 17.38
N PHE A 718 -18.17 9.18 16.96
CA PHE A 718 -17.43 7.98 16.56
C PHE A 718 -16.61 7.32 17.70
N SER A 719 -16.70 7.87 18.91
CA SER A 719 -16.00 7.34 20.10
C SER A 719 -16.87 6.39 20.92
N THR A 720 -16.23 5.46 21.64
CA THR A 720 -16.90 4.52 22.54
C THR A 720 -16.37 4.61 23.98
N ASP A 721 -17.17 4.13 24.94
CA ASP A 721 -16.79 3.95 26.34
C ASP A 721 -16.21 5.22 27.00
N GLY A 722 -15.04 5.11 27.65
CA GLY A 722 -14.45 6.19 28.44
C GLY A 722 -13.96 7.38 27.61
N LEU A 723 -13.68 7.18 26.32
CA LEU A 723 -13.28 8.25 25.41
C LEU A 723 -14.47 9.16 25.08
N GLN A 724 -15.64 8.56 24.87
CA GLN A 724 -16.88 9.29 24.63
C GLN A 724 -17.31 10.10 25.86
N GLU A 725 -17.24 9.52 27.06
CA GLU A 725 -17.54 10.25 28.31
C GLU A 725 -16.63 11.48 28.50
N VAL A 726 -15.37 11.38 28.09
CA VAL A 726 -14.39 12.45 28.17
C VAL A 726 -14.67 13.54 27.16
N LEU A 727 -14.91 13.19 25.89
CA LEU A 727 -15.24 14.15 24.85
C LEU A 727 -16.55 14.90 25.13
N ILE A 728 -17.58 14.23 25.68
CA ILE A 728 -18.84 14.86 26.10
C ILE A 728 -18.61 15.85 27.24
N GLY A 729 -17.69 15.54 28.16
CA GLY A 729 -17.39 16.35 29.33
C GLY A 729 -16.27 17.39 29.12
N LEU A 730 -15.63 17.39 27.96
CA LEU A 730 -14.48 18.23 27.65
C LEU A 730 -14.93 19.64 27.30
N ASP A 731 -14.46 20.59 28.11
CA ASP A 731 -14.64 22.03 27.90
C ASP A 731 -13.32 22.56 27.35
N LEU A 732 -13.29 22.81 26.03
CA LEU A 732 -12.07 23.18 25.30
C LEU A 732 -11.45 24.47 25.84
N GLU A 733 -12.28 25.48 26.12
CA GLU A 733 -11.82 26.76 26.67
C GLU A 733 -11.22 26.61 28.08
N LYS A 734 -11.84 25.78 28.92
CA LYS A 734 -11.37 25.55 30.29
C LYS A 734 -10.03 24.81 30.33
N GLU A 735 -9.82 23.86 29.41
CA GLU A 735 -8.59 23.09 29.30
C GLU A 735 -7.52 23.77 28.44
N GLY A 736 -7.85 24.92 27.82
CA GLY A 736 -6.92 25.73 27.04
C GLY A 736 -6.63 25.18 25.64
N ILE A 737 -7.56 24.40 25.09
CA ILE A 737 -7.48 23.80 23.77
C ILE A 737 -8.10 24.76 22.76
N THR A 738 -7.33 25.19 21.76
CA THR A 738 -7.75 26.20 20.78
C THR A 738 -7.68 25.75 19.34
N SER A 739 -7.09 24.58 19.08
CA SER A 739 -6.96 23.97 17.75
C SER A 739 -7.25 22.48 17.78
N GLU A 740 -7.55 21.93 16.60
CA GLU A 740 -7.78 20.50 16.37
C GLU A 740 -6.58 19.64 16.78
N GLU A 741 -5.37 20.09 16.46
CA GLU A 741 -4.12 19.44 16.88
C GLU A 741 -4.03 19.40 18.42
N GLU A 742 -4.28 20.52 19.10
CA GLU A 742 -4.26 20.59 20.56
C GLU A 742 -5.30 19.66 21.19
N LEU A 743 -6.48 19.49 20.58
CA LEU A 743 -7.51 18.55 21.03
C LEU A 743 -7.01 17.10 20.96
N ILE A 744 -6.43 16.70 19.83
CA ILE A 744 -5.88 15.35 19.65
C ILE A 744 -4.71 15.10 20.60
N PHE A 745 -3.83 16.09 20.80
CA PHE A 745 -2.73 16.00 21.76
C PHE A 745 -3.24 15.89 23.20
N TRP A 746 -4.24 16.68 23.57
CA TRP A 746 -4.83 16.66 24.91
C TRP A 746 -5.41 15.28 25.22
N LEU A 747 -6.18 14.68 24.30
CA LEU A 747 -6.72 13.33 24.46
C LEU A 747 -5.61 12.28 24.62
N ARG A 748 -4.49 12.39 23.89
CA ARG A 748 -3.37 11.44 23.99
C ARG A 748 -2.58 11.54 25.31
N ASP A 749 -2.55 12.72 25.91
CA ASP A 749 -1.81 12.98 27.15
C ASP A 749 -2.62 12.69 28.41
N HIS A 750 -3.95 12.66 28.34
CA HIS A 750 -4.83 12.40 29.49
C HIS A 750 -5.32 10.94 29.57
N VAL A 751 -4.75 10.02 28.79
CA VAL A 751 -5.07 8.58 28.83
C VAL A 751 -4.91 7.94 30.21
N ASP A 752 -3.96 8.41 31.02
CA ASP A 752 -3.72 7.89 32.38
C ASP A 752 -4.74 8.42 33.41
N GLU A 753 -5.48 9.48 33.06
CA GLU A 753 -6.45 10.16 33.92
C GLU A 753 -7.90 9.65 33.71
N TYR A 754 -8.13 8.97 32.59
CA TYR A 754 -9.45 8.54 32.14
C TYR A 754 -9.44 7.09 31.63
N ASN A 755 -10.60 6.49 31.44
CA ASN A 755 -10.72 5.06 31.11
C ASN A 755 -10.71 4.80 29.59
N TYR A 756 -9.66 5.27 28.89
CA TYR A 756 -9.40 5.01 27.47
C TYR A 756 -7.89 4.96 27.18
N THR A 757 -7.49 4.39 26.05
CA THR A 757 -6.09 4.20 25.66
C THR A 757 -5.68 5.12 24.50
N ARG A 758 -4.37 5.25 24.26
CA ARG A 758 -3.85 5.97 23.07
C ARG A 758 -4.32 5.33 21.76
N GLN A 759 -4.57 4.02 21.78
CA GLN A 759 -5.11 3.29 20.63
C GLN A 759 -6.56 3.73 20.36
N ASP A 760 -7.38 3.87 21.40
CA ASP A 760 -8.78 4.30 21.25
C ASP A 760 -8.87 5.70 20.62
N VAL A 761 -7.97 6.64 21.01
CA VAL A 761 -7.89 7.97 20.38
C VAL A 761 -7.48 7.87 18.91
N HIS A 762 -6.52 7.00 18.60
CA HIS A 762 -6.01 6.84 17.24
C HIS A 762 -7.04 6.18 16.30
N ASP A 763 -7.66 5.09 16.74
CA ASP A 763 -8.69 4.37 16.00
C ASP A 763 -9.92 5.26 15.78
N MET A 764 -10.32 6.06 16.78
CA MET A 764 -11.37 7.07 16.65
C MET A 764 -11.03 8.10 15.57
N VAL A 765 -9.85 8.71 15.60
CA VAL A 765 -9.46 9.73 14.60
C VAL A 765 -9.46 9.15 13.19
N ILE A 766 -8.91 7.94 13.01
CA ILE A 766 -8.93 7.24 11.71
C ILE A 766 -10.37 6.98 11.27
N THR A 767 -11.20 6.46 12.17
CA THR A 767 -12.61 6.15 11.88
C THR A 767 -13.38 7.41 11.51
N THR A 768 -13.16 8.52 12.22
CA THR A 768 -13.78 9.82 11.92
C THR A 768 -13.33 10.37 10.57
N MET A 769 -12.03 10.30 10.25
CA MET A 769 -11.51 10.73 8.95
C MET A 769 -12.05 9.87 7.80
N GLN A 770 -12.11 8.55 7.98
CA GLN A 770 -12.69 7.62 7.00
C GLN A 770 -14.19 7.85 6.82
N ALA A 771 -14.92 8.12 7.90
CA ALA A 771 -16.34 8.44 7.88
C ALA A 771 -16.61 9.79 7.20
N GLU A 772 -15.79 10.82 7.43
CA GLU A 772 -15.89 12.11 6.74
C GLU A 772 -15.63 11.97 5.24
N TYR A 773 -14.58 11.21 4.89
CA TYR A 773 -14.27 10.89 3.49
C TYR A 773 -15.43 10.18 2.79
N LEU A 774 -15.98 9.14 3.42
CA LEU A 774 -17.12 8.38 2.88
C LEU A 774 -18.40 9.19 2.84
N SER A 775 -18.66 10.03 3.85
CA SER A 775 -19.80 10.94 3.90
C SER A 775 -19.76 11.94 2.73
N GLY A 776 -18.58 12.42 2.34
CA GLY A 776 -18.39 13.23 1.13
C GLY A 776 -18.84 12.48 -0.13
N TYR A 777 -18.38 11.24 -0.30
CA TYR A 777 -18.79 10.39 -1.41
C TYR A 777 -20.29 10.05 -1.40
N THR A 778 -20.86 9.75 -0.22
CA THR A 778 -22.29 9.47 -0.09
C THR A 778 -23.14 10.68 -0.48
N LYS A 779 -22.71 11.91 -0.15
CA LYS A 779 -23.39 13.13 -0.61
C LYS A 779 -23.39 13.26 -2.13
N GLU A 780 -22.30 12.92 -2.79
CA GLU A 780 -22.25 12.88 -4.26
C GLU A 780 -23.12 11.75 -4.81
N LEU A 781 -23.08 10.55 -4.23
CA LEU A 781 -23.93 9.42 -4.63
C LEU A 781 -25.43 9.74 -4.49
N LEU A 782 -25.83 10.47 -3.44
CA LEU A 782 -27.21 10.94 -3.24
C LEU A 782 -27.69 11.87 -4.35
N LYS A 783 -26.80 12.64 -4.98
CA LYS A 783 -27.14 13.49 -6.14
C LYS A 783 -27.33 12.68 -7.42
N LEU A 784 -26.86 11.44 -7.46
CA LEU A 784 -26.77 10.60 -8.67
C LEU A 784 -27.88 9.54 -8.76
N THR A 785 -28.82 9.52 -7.81
CA THR A 785 -29.92 8.56 -7.79
C THR A 785 -31.24 9.23 -7.38
N ASP A 786 -32.31 8.93 -8.14
CA ASP A 786 -33.69 9.29 -7.79
C ASP A 786 -34.44 8.12 -7.09
N ASN A 787 -33.76 7.00 -6.84
CA ASN A 787 -34.38 5.82 -6.25
C ASN A 787 -34.54 6.00 -4.73
N GLU A 788 -35.75 6.30 -4.27
CA GLU A 788 -36.09 6.56 -2.86
C GLU A 788 -35.66 5.45 -1.89
N ASP A 789 -35.59 4.19 -2.34
CA ASP A 789 -35.18 3.07 -1.50
C ASP A 789 -33.64 2.97 -1.39
N LEU A 790 -32.92 3.33 -2.45
CA LEU A 790 -31.45 3.42 -2.44
C LEU A 790 -30.98 4.68 -1.69
N ILE A 791 -31.69 5.80 -1.84
CA ILE A 791 -31.47 7.03 -1.04
C ILE A 791 -31.58 6.70 0.45
N ARG A 792 -32.65 6.00 0.86
CA ARG A 792 -32.83 5.60 2.26
C ARG A 792 -31.70 4.71 2.77
N ALA A 793 -31.18 3.82 1.93
CA ALA A 793 -30.05 2.98 2.32
C ALA A 793 -28.75 3.75 2.45
N LEU A 794 -28.50 4.75 1.59
CA LEU A 794 -27.36 5.67 1.69
C LEU A 794 -27.45 6.58 2.92
N GLU A 795 -28.65 7.05 3.28
CA GLU A 795 -28.90 7.87 4.47
C GLU A 795 -28.78 7.08 5.79
N GLU A 796 -28.94 5.75 5.75
CA GLU A 796 -28.86 4.86 6.91
C GLU A 796 -27.52 4.10 7.03
N VAL A 797 -26.51 4.44 6.22
CA VAL A 797 -25.18 3.82 6.29
C VAL A 797 -24.55 4.08 7.66
N ASP A 798 -24.17 3.01 8.34
CA ASP A 798 -23.36 3.08 9.54
C ASP A 798 -21.88 3.10 9.15
N TYR A 799 -21.28 4.30 9.13
CA TYR A 799 -19.86 4.48 8.79
C TYR A 799 -18.90 3.91 9.83
N SER A 800 -19.39 3.44 10.99
CA SER A 800 -18.55 2.68 11.92
C SER A 800 -18.31 1.24 11.46
N GLU A 801 -19.13 0.72 10.54
CA GLU A 801 -19.01 -0.65 9.98
C GLU A 801 -18.52 -0.66 8.52
N VAL A 802 -18.34 0.53 7.91
CA VAL A 802 -17.98 0.71 6.50
C VAL A 802 -16.85 1.74 6.39
N GLY A 803 -15.63 1.29 6.11
CA GLY A 803 -14.41 2.12 6.12
C GLY A 803 -13.84 2.47 4.74
N THR A 804 -14.36 1.88 3.66
CA THR A 804 -13.92 2.19 2.28
C THR A 804 -15.08 2.32 1.29
N LEU A 805 -14.83 2.96 0.14
CA LEU A 805 -15.83 3.12 -0.93
C LEU A 805 -16.25 1.75 -1.51
N GLN A 806 -15.34 0.79 -1.49
CA GLN A 806 -15.62 -0.60 -1.87
C GLN A 806 -16.48 -1.31 -0.84
N GLU A 807 -16.22 -1.14 0.45
CA GLU A 807 -17.08 -1.67 1.51
C GLU A 807 -18.46 -1.03 1.48
N LEU A 808 -18.57 0.26 1.15
CA LEU A 808 -19.85 0.94 0.94
C LEU A 808 -20.62 0.32 -0.23
N TYR A 809 -19.95 0.07 -1.35
CA TYR A 809 -20.53 -0.62 -2.49
C TYR A 809 -20.98 -2.05 -2.12
N GLU A 810 -20.14 -2.84 -1.44
CA GLU A 810 -20.45 -4.20 -1.00
C GLU A 810 -21.62 -4.21 0.01
N HIS A 811 -21.64 -3.25 0.95
CA HIS A 811 -22.70 -3.03 1.93
C HIS A 811 -24.03 -2.73 1.23
N LEU A 812 -24.06 -1.77 0.32
CA LEU A 812 -25.26 -1.41 -0.45
C LEU A 812 -25.74 -2.58 -1.31
N ILE A 813 -24.86 -3.38 -1.90
CA ILE A 813 -25.28 -4.60 -2.60
C ILE A 813 -25.92 -5.61 -1.64
N SER A 814 -25.36 -5.78 -0.44
CA SER A 814 -25.86 -6.74 0.54
C SER A 814 -27.22 -6.37 1.13
N GLU A 815 -27.49 -5.06 1.27
CA GLU A 815 -28.72 -4.51 1.84
C GLU A 815 -29.84 -4.30 0.79
N ALA A 816 -29.57 -4.57 -0.49
CA ALA A 816 -30.52 -4.38 -1.60
C ALA A 816 -31.87 -5.08 -1.35
N ASP A 817 -31.85 -6.33 -0.88
CA ASP A 817 -33.06 -7.10 -0.56
C ASP A 817 -33.88 -6.50 0.61
N LYS A 818 -33.20 -5.82 1.55
CA LYS A 818 -33.82 -5.23 2.75
C LYS A 818 -34.54 -3.92 2.42
N TYR A 819 -33.92 -3.05 1.63
CA TYR A 819 -34.47 -1.74 1.30
C TYR A 819 -35.33 -1.74 0.02
N GLY A 820 -35.16 -2.72 -0.87
CA GLY A 820 -36.04 -2.92 -2.03
C GLY A 820 -35.53 -2.37 -3.36
N TYR A 821 -34.26 -1.96 -3.45
CA TYR A 821 -33.57 -1.62 -4.70
C TYR A 821 -32.80 -2.83 -5.27
N SER A 822 -32.30 -2.73 -6.50
CA SER A 822 -31.54 -3.79 -7.16
C SER A 822 -30.03 -3.50 -7.17
N SER A 823 -29.21 -4.53 -7.29
CA SER A 823 -27.76 -4.35 -7.47
C SER A 823 -27.44 -3.59 -8.77
N ASP A 824 -28.31 -3.63 -9.79
CA ASP A 824 -28.14 -2.84 -11.01
C ASP A 824 -28.31 -1.32 -10.72
N ASP A 825 -29.14 -0.92 -9.75
CA ASP A 825 -29.28 0.49 -9.33
C ASP A 825 -28.01 1.00 -8.65
N VAL A 826 -27.40 0.20 -7.78
CA VAL A 826 -26.10 0.50 -7.14
C VAL A 826 -25.01 0.63 -8.20
N ASN A 827 -24.91 -0.34 -9.12
CA ASN A 827 -23.93 -0.32 -10.20
C ASN A 827 -24.05 0.95 -11.07
N ARG A 828 -25.27 1.37 -11.38
CA ARG A 828 -25.51 2.56 -12.19
C ARG A 828 -25.07 3.84 -11.49
N MET A 829 -25.39 3.97 -10.21
CA MET A 829 -25.01 5.13 -9.40
C MET A 829 -23.49 5.28 -9.27
N PHE A 830 -22.78 4.19 -8.98
CA PHE A 830 -21.30 4.21 -8.93
C PHE A 830 -20.67 4.47 -10.31
N ALA A 831 -21.31 4.01 -11.40
CA ALA A 831 -20.86 4.33 -12.75
C ALA A 831 -21.08 5.81 -13.13
N LEU A 832 -22.10 6.48 -12.56
CA LEU A 832 -22.31 7.91 -12.74
C LEU A 832 -21.33 8.76 -11.92
N LEU A 833 -20.97 8.29 -10.72
CA LEU A 833 -19.96 8.94 -9.87
C LEU A 833 -18.61 8.99 -10.60
N SER A 834 -18.20 7.86 -11.17
CA SER A 834 -17.00 7.76 -11.99
C SER A 834 -17.03 8.70 -13.20
N GLN A 835 -18.17 8.89 -13.87
CA GLN A 835 -18.31 9.83 -14.99
C GLN A 835 -18.18 11.30 -14.57
N LYS A 836 -18.67 11.67 -13.38
CA LYS A 836 -18.51 13.03 -12.85
C LYS A 836 -17.04 13.33 -12.50
N GLU A 837 -16.32 12.38 -11.89
CA GLU A 837 -14.88 12.53 -11.64
C GLU A 837 -14.09 12.76 -12.94
N GLU A 838 -14.41 11.99 -13.99
CA GLU A 838 -13.82 12.17 -15.33
C GLU A 838 -14.17 13.52 -15.96
N LEU A 839 -15.39 14.04 -15.75
CA LEU A 839 -15.82 15.36 -16.24
C LEU A 839 -15.02 16.49 -15.59
N TYR A 840 -14.86 16.47 -14.26
CA TYR A 840 -14.06 17.48 -13.57
C TYR A 840 -12.60 17.47 -14.02
N LYS A 841 -12.04 16.27 -14.18
CA LYS A 841 -10.67 16.09 -14.72
C LYS A 841 -10.55 16.65 -16.14
N LEU A 842 -11.50 16.33 -17.03
CA LEU A 842 -11.50 16.86 -18.39
C LEU A 842 -11.62 18.40 -18.43
N HIS A 843 -12.55 18.97 -17.67
CA HIS A 843 -12.78 20.41 -17.62
C HIS A 843 -11.56 21.17 -17.10
N SER A 844 -10.95 20.70 -16.01
CA SER A 844 -9.72 21.27 -15.45
C SER A 844 -8.59 21.26 -16.49
N ASN A 845 -8.34 20.11 -17.11
CA ASN A 845 -7.25 19.96 -18.06
C ASN A 845 -7.45 20.79 -19.34
N LEU A 846 -8.69 20.82 -19.88
CA LEU A 846 -9.02 21.68 -21.02
C LEU A 846 -8.80 23.15 -20.67
N THR A 847 -9.14 23.56 -19.45
CA THR A 847 -8.93 24.94 -18.96
C THR A 847 -7.44 25.26 -18.90
N GLU A 848 -6.60 24.34 -18.43
CA GLU A 848 -5.16 24.55 -18.30
C GLU A 848 -4.47 24.80 -19.66
N ILE A 849 -4.85 24.05 -20.70
CA ILE A 849 -4.23 24.15 -22.02
C ILE A 849 -4.93 25.17 -22.95
N ALA A 850 -6.11 25.66 -22.56
CA ALA A 850 -6.85 26.63 -23.34
C ALA A 850 -6.13 27.98 -23.40
N SER A 851 -6.38 28.72 -24.47
CA SER A 851 -5.89 30.08 -24.63
C SER A 851 -6.93 30.99 -25.29
N GLY A 852 -6.80 32.30 -25.09
CA GLY A 852 -7.71 33.28 -25.67
C GLY A 852 -9.14 33.15 -25.14
N ASP A 853 -10.11 33.21 -26.05
CA ASP A 853 -11.54 33.23 -25.72
C ASP A 853 -12.07 31.88 -25.22
N LEU A 854 -11.43 30.76 -25.59
CA LEU A 854 -11.74 29.43 -25.05
C LEU A 854 -11.37 29.29 -23.58
N LEU A 855 -10.20 29.81 -23.18
CA LEU A 855 -9.80 29.83 -21.77
C LEU A 855 -10.80 30.62 -20.96
N LYS A 856 -11.26 31.75 -21.50
CA LYS A 856 -12.25 32.60 -20.84
C LYS A 856 -13.56 31.83 -20.61
N VAL A 857 -14.10 31.18 -21.64
CA VAL A 857 -15.34 30.40 -21.53
C VAL A 857 -15.18 29.24 -20.56
N LEU A 858 -14.09 28.48 -20.63
CA LEU A 858 -13.83 27.36 -19.71
C LEU A 858 -13.63 27.80 -18.26
N SER A 859 -12.94 28.92 -18.04
CA SER A 859 -12.73 29.48 -16.69
C SER A 859 -13.98 30.06 -16.04
N GLU A 860 -14.98 30.44 -16.85
CA GLU A 860 -16.27 30.97 -16.40
C GLU A 860 -17.37 29.88 -16.41
N LEU A 861 -17.07 28.67 -16.90
CA LEU A 861 -18.02 27.58 -17.06
C LEU A 861 -18.24 26.84 -15.73
N ASP A 862 -19.46 26.94 -15.22
CA ASP A 862 -20.00 26.05 -14.19
C ASP A 862 -20.76 24.90 -14.87
N THR A 863 -20.20 23.69 -14.82
CA THR A 863 -20.78 22.52 -15.48
C THR A 863 -22.14 22.13 -14.89
N GLU A 864 -22.36 22.35 -13.59
CA GLU A 864 -23.63 22.03 -12.94
C GLU A 864 -24.73 23.03 -13.31
N GLU A 865 -24.42 24.33 -13.35
CA GLU A 865 -25.38 25.37 -13.77
C GLU A 865 -25.81 25.20 -15.24
N GLN A 866 -24.89 24.74 -16.09
CA GLN A 866 -25.15 24.50 -17.51
C GLN A 866 -25.78 23.13 -17.80
N GLY A 867 -25.99 22.29 -16.79
CA GLY A 867 -26.56 20.94 -16.95
C GLY A 867 -25.67 20.02 -17.78
N ILE A 868 -24.36 20.11 -17.57
CA ILE A 868 -23.33 19.29 -18.22
C ILE A 868 -22.92 18.22 -17.20
N ASP A 869 -23.40 17.00 -17.40
CA ASP A 869 -23.22 15.88 -16.46
C ASP A 869 -22.24 14.81 -16.98
N SER A 870 -21.78 14.96 -18.23
CA SER A 870 -20.80 14.07 -18.83
C SER A 870 -19.79 14.83 -19.66
N PRO A 871 -18.60 14.25 -19.89
CA PRO A 871 -17.58 14.98 -20.64
C PRO A 871 -17.94 15.11 -22.14
N VAL A 872 -18.89 14.34 -22.65
CA VAL A 872 -19.48 14.51 -24.00
C VAL A 872 -20.37 15.75 -24.10
N GLU A 873 -21.10 16.05 -23.05
CA GLU A 873 -21.93 17.25 -22.98
C GLU A 873 -21.05 18.51 -22.87
N LEU A 874 -19.92 18.43 -22.17
CA LEU A 874 -18.93 19.50 -22.12
C LEU A 874 -18.38 19.83 -23.51
N ILE A 875 -18.02 18.79 -24.26
CA ILE A 875 -17.57 18.91 -25.65
C ILE A 875 -18.64 19.56 -26.53
N SER A 876 -19.88 19.07 -26.42
CA SER A 876 -21.02 19.59 -27.18
C SER A 876 -21.32 21.06 -26.84
N TYR A 877 -21.17 21.42 -25.57
CA TYR A 877 -21.32 22.79 -25.08
C TYR A 877 -20.29 23.72 -25.71
N LEU A 878 -19.00 23.37 -25.67
CA LEU A 878 -17.93 24.18 -26.25
C LEU A 878 -18.09 24.39 -27.76
N ILE A 879 -18.56 23.37 -28.49
CA ILE A 879 -18.84 23.50 -29.93
C ILE A 879 -20.02 24.46 -30.18
N ASN A 880 -21.11 24.30 -29.44
CA ASN A 880 -22.33 25.12 -29.64
C ASN A 880 -22.12 26.59 -29.25
N GLU A 881 -21.29 26.86 -28.24
CA GLU A 881 -21.02 28.21 -27.75
C GLU A 881 -20.03 29.01 -28.62
N ALA A 882 -19.42 28.38 -29.62
CA ALA A 882 -18.52 29.04 -30.57
C ALA A 882 -19.21 30.15 -31.39
N GLU A 883 -20.52 30.05 -31.66
CA GLU A 883 -21.22 31.13 -32.39
C GLU A 883 -21.41 32.39 -31.52
N ASN A 884 -21.37 32.26 -30.20
CA ASN A 884 -21.67 33.31 -29.24
C ASN A 884 -20.42 33.91 -28.56
N ASN A 885 -19.30 33.22 -28.65
CA ASN A 885 -18.02 33.58 -28.06
C ASN A 885 -16.98 33.70 -29.18
N ASP A 886 -16.03 34.63 -29.10
CA ASP A 886 -15.14 35.01 -30.21
C ASP A 886 -14.08 33.93 -30.58
N TYR A 887 -14.38 32.63 -30.42
CA TYR A 887 -13.64 31.48 -30.92
C TYR A 887 -14.49 30.69 -31.93
N THR A 888 -13.86 29.89 -32.79
CA THR A 888 -14.57 29.10 -33.79
C THR A 888 -14.83 27.67 -33.32
N GLU A 889 -15.80 26.97 -33.93
CA GLU A 889 -15.97 25.52 -33.71
C GLU A 889 -14.63 24.79 -33.92
N GLU A 890 -13.84 25.22 -34.91
CA GLU A 890 -12.50 24.70 -35.20
C GLU A 890 -11.52 24.91 -34.03
N ASP A 891 -11.57 26.05 -33.34
CA ASP A 891 -10.71 26.30 -32.17
C ASP A 891 -11.07 25.39 -30.99
N ALA A 892 -12.38 25.17 -30.73
CA ALA A 892 -12.83 24.24 -29.69
C ALA A 892 -12.40 22.80 -30.02
N LEU A 893 -12.52 22.40 -31.30
CA LEU A 893 -12.06 21.10 -31.78
C LEU A 893 -10.54 20.96 -31.67
N ILE A 894 -9.77 22.00 -31.99
CA ILE A 894 -8.31 22.03 -31.84
C ILE A 894 -7.92 21.92 -30.36
N LEU A 895 -8.62 22.63 -29.47
CA LEU A 895 -8.38 22.54 -28.05
C LEU A 895 -8.57 21.11 -27.53
N MET A 896 -9.63 20.43 -27.99
CA MET A 896 -9.84 19.02 -27.67
C MET A 896 -8.76 18.10 -28.29
N LEU A 897 -8.33 18.39 -29.52
CA LEU A 897 -7.21 17.67 -30.15
C LEU A 897 -5.86 17.93 -29.44
N ASN A 898 -5.69 19.08 -28.80
CA ASN A 898 -4.53 19.43 -27.99
C ASN A 898 -4.61 18.86 -26.57
N TYR A 899 -5.82 18.63 -26.05
CA TYR A 899 -6.03 17.86 -24.81
C TYR A 899 -5.69 16.39 -25.00
N LEU A 900 -5.95 15.87 -26.20
CA LEU A 900 -5.58 14.51 -26.61
C LEU A 900 -4.06 14.31 -26.78
N GLU A 901 -3.20 15.12 -26.14
CA GLU A 901 -1.81 15.20 -26.56
C GLU A 901 -0.77 14.64 -25.59
N LYS A 902 -0.46 13.36 -25.79
CA LYS A 902 0.85 12.81 -26.24
C LYS A 902 0.77 11.29 -26.37
N GLU A 903 -0.12 10.67 -25.59
CA GLU A 903 -0.37 9.23 -25.53
C GLU A 903 -1.22 8.74 -26.72
N ASP A 904 -2.18 9.53 -27.20
CA ASP A 904 -3.11 9.15 -28.28
C ASP A 904 -2.54 9.24 -29.70
N LEU A 905 -1.51 10.07 -29.96
CA LEU A 905 -0.90 10.14 -31.29
C LEU A 905 -0.26 8.80 -31.67
N THR A 906 0.32 8.11 -30.68
CA THR A 906 0.87 6.78 -30.86
C THR A 906 -0.24 5.77 -31.17
N GLU A 907 -1.36 5.81 -30.46
CA GLU A 907 -2.54 4.97 -30.74
C GLU A 907 -3.14 5.23 -32.13
N ILE A 908 -3.23 6.48 -32.55
CA ILE A 908 -3.72 6.82 -33.88
C ILE A 908 -2.74 6.36 -34.97
N ILE A 909 -1.42 6.49 -34.73
CA ILE A 909 -0.40 5.92 -35.61
C ILE A 909 -0.53 4.39 -35.67
N LYS A 910 -0.79 3.70 -34.54
CA LYS A 910 -1.05 2.25 -34.49
C LYS A 910 -2.27 1.85 -35.33
N LEU A 911 -3.38 2.58 -35.22
CA LEU A 911 -4.59 2.34 -36.01
C LEU A 911 -4.38 2.63 -37.52
N LEU A 912 -3.61 3.68 -37.84
CA LEU A 912 -3.20 3.99 -39.21
C LEU A 912 -2.26 2.90 -39.76
N ILE A 913 -1.35 2.36 -38.96
CA ILE A 913 -0.51 1.21 -39.30
C ILE A 913 -1.41 0.01 -39.65
N GLY A 914 -2.39 -0.31 -38.81
CA GLY A 914 -3.32 -1.42 -39.03
C GLY A 914 -4.20 -1.31 -40.29
N THR A 915 -4.39 -0.10 -40.81
CA THR A 915 -5.20 0.18 -42.02
C THR A 915 -4.38 0.51 -43.26
N SER A 916 -3.07 0.68 -43.10
CA SER A 916 -2.13 0.99 -44.17
C SER A 916 -1.61 -0.26 -44.86
N SER A 917 -1.04 -0.10 -46.05
CA SER A 917 -0.37 -1.19 -46.76
C SER A 917 0.70 -0.64 -47.70
N GLY A 918 1.67 -1.47 -48.08
CA GLY A 918 2.72 -1.07 -49.02
C GLY A 918 3.72 -0.07 -48.42
N GLU A 919 4.17 0.90 -49.21
CA GLU A 919 5.17 1.89 -48.75
C GLU A 919 4.63 2.83 -47.67
N LEU A 920 3.33 3.08 -47.63
CA LEU A 920 2.68 3.90 -46.60
C LEU A 920 2.78 3.23 -45.21
N LEU A 921 2.62 1.91 -45.15
CA LEU A 921 2.84 1.11 -43.94
C LEU A 921 4.30 1.17 -43.50
N ASN A 922 5.23 1.02 -44.45
CA ASN A 922 6.66 1.10 -44.13
C ASN A 922 7.06 2.48 -43.62
N LEU A 923 6.47 3.56 -44.16
CA LEU A 923 6.72 4.91 -43.68
C LEU A 923 6.21 5.12 -42.25
N LEU A 924 5.01 4.62 -41.94
CA LEU A 924 4.41 4.71 -40.61
C LEU A 924 5.15 3.86 -39.55
N LEU A 925 5.59 2.64 -39.92
CA LEU A 925 6.36 1.76 -39.03
C LEU A 925 7.73 2.31 -38.66
N ASN A 926 8.30 3.19 -39.49
CA ASN A 926 9.61 3.82 -39.27
C ASN A 926 9.49 5.31 -38.94
N LEU A 927 8.29 5.77 -38.59
CA LEU A 927 8.03 7.17 -38.32
C LEU A 927 8.62 7.56 -36.97
N ASP A 928 9.64 8.42 -36.99
CA ASP A 928 10.15 9.08 -35.80
C ASP A 928 9.46 10.45 -35.66
N THR A 929 8.50 10.54 -34.75
CA THR A 929 7.68 11.74 -34.53
C THR A 929 8.53 12.91 -33.99
N GLU A 930 9.52 12.65 -33.14
CA GLU A 930 10.41 13.68 -32.59
C GLU A 930 11.36 14.23 -33.65
N GLN A 931 11.99 13.35 -34.43
CA GLN A 931 12.94 13.76 -35.48
C GLN A 931 12.26 14.58 -36.58
N ASN A 932 10.99 14.27 -36.87
CA ASN A 932 10.20 14.96 -37.89
C ASN A 932 9.35 16.11 -37.34
N ASN A 933 9.48 16.40 -36.03
CA ASN A 933 8.77 17.47 -35.33
C ASN A 933 7.24 17.38 -35.48
N ILE A 934 6.73 16.14 -35.43
CA ILE A 934 5.31 15.77 -35.47
C ILE A 934 4.84 15.70 -34.02
N ARG A 935 4.08 16.70 -33.59
CA ARG A 935 3.56 16.78 -32.22
C ARG A 935 2.07 16.48 -32.19
N TYR A 936 1.35 16.99 -33.20
CA TYR A 936 -0.10 16.89 -33.33
C TYR A 936 -0.51 15.94 -34.47
N LEU A 937 -1.75 15.46 -34.46
CA LEU A 937 -2.32 14.67 -35.56
C LEU A 937 -2.31 15.42 -36.91
N ASP A 938 -2.46 16.76 -36.89
CA ASP A 938 -2.35 17.59 -38.11
C ASP A 938 -0.90 17.65 -38.62
N ASP A 939 0.11 17.59 -37.74
CA ASP A 939 1.51 17.48 -38.17
C ASP A 939 1.76 16.15 -38.88
N LEU A 940 1.19 15.05 -38.35
CA LEU A 940 1.31 13.72 -38.94
C LEU A 940 0.68 13.68 -40.33
N TYR A 941 -0.53 14.23 -40.47
CA TYR A 941 -1.20 14.32 -41.76
C TYR A 941 -0.38 15.13 -42.78
N LYS A 942 0.11 16.32 -42.39
CA LYS A 942 0.95 17.17 -43.26
C LYS A 942 2.23 16.45 -43.67
N TYR A 943 2.89 15.77 -42.73
CA TYR A 943 4.09 15.00 -42.98
C TYR A 943 3.84 13.89 -44.02
N LEU A 944 2.77 13.10 -43.86
CA LEU A 944 2.45 12.02 -44.80
C LEU A 944 2.11 12.53 -46.20
N ILE A 945 1.43 13.67 -46.30
CA ILE A 945 1.17 14.35 -47.58
C ILE A 945 2.47 14.81 -48.24
N GLU A 946 3.39 15.41 -47.49
CA GLU A 946 4.70 15.82 -48.01
C GLU A 946 5.51 14.61 -48.52
N GLN A 947 5.49 13.50 -47.78
CA GLN A 947 6.18 12.26 -48.15
C GLN A 947 5.59 11.58 -49.39
N ALA A 948 4.33 11.82 -49.74
CA ALA A 948 3.71 11.30 -50.97
C ALA A 948 4.43 11.79 -52.24
N SER A 949 5.12 12.94 -52.17
CA SER A 949 5.89 13.46 -53.31
C SER A 949 7.25 12.76 -53.52
N PHE A 950 7.69 11.95 -52.55
CA PHE A 950 9.00 11.29 -52.54
C PHE A 950 8.93 9.76 -52.51
N ASN A 951 7.75 9.17 -52.32
CA ASN A 951 7.53 7.73 -52.16
C ASN A 951 6.46 7.22 -53.16
N ASP A 952 6.33 5.90 -53.32
CA ASP A 952 5.41 5.24 -54.26
C ASP A 952 3.98 5.10 -53.68
N PHE A 953 3.46 6.19 -53.11
CA PHE A 953 2.06 6.36 -52.70
C PHE A 953 1.61 7.79 -52.98
N THR A 954 0.32 8.01 -53.24
CA THR A 954 -0.22 9.32 -53.63
C THR A 954 -0.89 10.06 -52.48
N GLU A 955 -1.09 11.37 -52.62
CA GLU A 955 -1.92 12.15 -51.68
C GLU A 955 -3.32 11.52 -51.52
N GLU A 956 -3.87 10.96 -52.60
CA GLU A 956 -5.17 10.27 -52.58
C GLU A 956 -5.13 8.96 -51.78
N ASP A 957 -3.96 8.32 -51.65
CA ASP A 957 -3.75 7.15 -50.79
C ASP A 957 -3.63 7.54 -49.31
N VAL A 958 -2.99 8.67 -49.00
CA VAL A 958 -2.98 9.26 -47.65
C VAL A 958 -4.40 9.66 -47.24
N ILE A 959 -5.14 10.34 -48.11
CA ILE A 959 -6.55 10.67 -47.87
C ILE A 959 -7.37 9.39 -47.68
N ARG A 960 -7.15 8.35 -48.49
CA ARG A 960 -7.84 7.06 -48.35
C ARG A 960 -7.47 6.33 -47.06
N LEU A 961 -6.25 6.46 -46.56
CA LEU A 961 -5.81 5.90 -45.28
C LEU A 961 -6.64 6.50 -44.13
N PHE A 962 -6.71 7.82 -44.05
CA PHE A 962 -7.52 8.51 -43.03
C PHE A 962 -9.03 8.28 -43.23
N LEU A 963 -9.52 8.12 -44.47
CA LEU A 963 -10.91 7.71 -44.75
C LEU A 963 -11.21 6.24 -44.39
N ASN A 964 -10.20 5.36 -44.38
CA ASN A 964 -10.38 3.97 -43.97
C ASN A 964 -10.36 3.83 -42.45
N LEU A 965 -9.58 4.66 -41.75
CA LEU A 965 -9.68 4.83 -40.30
C LEU A 965 -11.14 5.16 -39.90
N LEU A 966 -11.78 6.10 -40.63
CA LEU A 966 -13.19 6.47 -40.44
C LEU A 966 -14.17 5.30 -40.65
N LYS A 967 -13.91 4.41 -41.61
CA LYS A 967 -14.77 3.24 -41.88
C LYS A 967 -14.67 2.13 -40.85
N ILE A 968 -13.57 2.09 -40.09
CA ILE A 968 -13.41 1.18 -38.95
C ILE A 968 -14.26 1.69 -37.79
N VAL A 969 -14.19 3.00 -37.52
CA VAL A 969 -15.02 3.64 -36.51
C VAL A 969 -16.52 3.52 -36.86
N GLU A 970 -16.92 3.61 -38.13
CA GLU A 970 -18.32 3.44 -38.58
C GLU A 970 -18.86 1.98 -38.58
N GLN A 971 -18.00 0.95 -38.47
CA GLN A 971 -18.41 -0.47 -38.58
C GLN A 971 -18.63 -1.20 -37.26
N GLU A 972 -18.35 -0.53 -36.13
CA GLU A 972 -18.78 -0.92 -34.79
C GLU A 972 -20.32 -1.04 -34.74
N PRO A 973 -20.90 -2.13 -34.17
CA PRO A 973 -22.35 -2.40 -34.22
C PRO A 973 -23.21 -1.33 -33.52
N ILE A 974 -22.61 -0.45 -32.72
CA ILE A 974 -23.28 0.64 -32.00
C ILE A 974 -23.40 1.90 -32.88
N VAL A 975 -22.49 2.13 -33.85
CA VAL A 975 -22.48 3.37 -34.66
C VAL A 975 -23.63 3.41 -35.68
N GLN A 976 -24.16 2.26 -36.09
CA GLN A 976 -25.38 2.22 -36.93
C GLN A 976 -26.68 2.56 -36.17
N GLU A 977 -26.69 2.53 -34.83
CA GLU A 977 -27.85 2.92 -34.02
C GLU A 977 -27.85 4.41 -33.63
N ILE A 978 -26.72 5.13 -33.75
CA ILE A 978 -26.55 6.50 -33.22
C ILE A 978 -27.21 7.60 -34.07
N ILE A 979 -27.69 7.33 -35.28
CA ILE A 979 -28.44 8.33 -36.06
C ILE A 979 -29.95 8.08 -35.93
N THR A 980 -30.52 8.17 -34.71
CA THR A 980 -31.85 8.79 -34.50
C THR A 980 -32.12 9.11 -33.01
N PRO A 981 -32.73 10.26 -32.67
CA PRO A 981 -32.91 10.73 -31.27
C PRO A 981 -33.94 9.99 -30.40
N THR A 982 -34.23 8.71 -30.60
CA THR A 982 -35.46 8.09 -30.05
C THR A 982 -35.33 6.74 -29.34
N GLN A 983 -34.14 6.22 -29.02
CA GLN A 983 -34.01 4.92 -28.34
C GLN A 983 -33.01 4.90 -27.17
N ILE A 984 -33.06 5.89 -26.27
CA ILE A 984 -32.19 5.97 -25.08
C ILE A 984 -32.61 5.02 -23.93
N GLU A 985 -33.74 4.33 -23.99
CA GLU A 985 -34.31 3.70 -22.77
C GLU A 985 -33.98 2.22 -22.45
N GLU A 986 -33.18 1.45 -23.21
CA GLU A 986 -33.16 -0.02 -22.92
C GLU A 986 -31.86 -0.84 -23.00
N LYS A 987 -30.65 -0.28 -23.09
CA LYS A 987 -29.42 -1.11 -22.96
C LYS A 987 -28.21 -0.39 -22.35
N GLU A 988 -28.10 -0.41 -21.03
CA GLU A 988 -26.84 -0.18 -20.32
C GLU A 988 -26.50 -1.39 -19.44
N LYS A 989 -25.54 -2.20 -19.88
CA LYS A 989 -24.76 -3.12 -19.03
C LYS A 989 -23.31 -3.12 -19.50
N GLY A 990 -22.42 -2.57 -18.67
CA GLY A 990 -20.96 -2.69 -18.79
C GLY A 990 -20.26 -1.43 -19.31
N GLY A 991 -19.34 -0.89 -18.50
CA GLY A 991 -18.56 0.34 -18.70
C GLY A 991 -17.55 0.31 -19.86
N LYS A 992 -18.00 -0.01 -21.07
CA LYS A 992 -17.24 0.17 -22.32
C LYS A 992 -17.78 1.34 -23.16
N GLY A 993 -18.61 2.23 -22.60
CA GLY A 993 -19.26 3.31 -23.36
C GLY A 993 -18.35 4.51 -23.67
N TRP A 994 -17.32 4.76 -22.86
CA TRP A 994 -16.72 6.09 -22.80
C TRP A 994 -15.60 6.34 -23.82
N ILE A 995 -14.72 5.35 -24.03
CA ILE A 995 -13.72 5.35 -25.11
C ILE A 995 -14.38 5.54 -26.49
N PHE A 996 -15.58 4.98 -26.69
CA PHE A 996 -16.29 5.03 -27.98
C PHE A 996 -17.00 6.36 -28.25
N LEU A 997 -17.35 7.13 -27.21
CA LEU A 997 -17.90 8.49 -27.36
C LEU A 997 -16.83 9.47 -27.87
N LEU A 998 -15.58 9.27 -27.42
CA LEU A 998 -14.38 9.95 -27.94
C LEU A 998 -14.14 9.63 -29.42
N PHE A 999 -14.26 8.36 -29.84
CA PHE A 999 -14.12 7.95 -31.25
C PHE A 999 -15.25 8.42 -32.16
N GLY A 1000 -16.49 8.51 -31.66
CA GLY A 1000 -17.64 9.06 -32.40
C GLY A 1000 -17.50 10.56 -32.71
N GLY A 1001 -16.97 11.33 -31.75
CA GLY A 1001 -16.56 12.72 -31.96
C GLY A 1001 -15.39 12.84 -32.94
N LEU A 1002 -14.37 12.00 -32.81
CA LEU A 1002 -13.20 11.94 -33.70
C LEU A 1002 -13.61 11.75 -35.18
N ALA A 1003 -14.61 10.92 -35.44
CA ALA A 1003 -15.11 10.64 -36.80
C ALA A 1003 -15.83 11.83 -37.44
N LEU A 1004 -16.60 12.60 -36.65
CA LEU A 1004 -17.27 13.82 -37.11
C LEU A 1004 -16.26 14.95 -37.36
N ILE A 1005 -15.25 15.06 -36.49
CA ILE A 1005 -14.14 16.04 -36.57
C ILE A 1005 -13.28 15.79 -37.82
N LEU A 1006 -12.89 14.54 -38.08
CA LEU A 1006 -12.17 14.13 -39.29
C LEU A 1006 -12.99 14.34 -40.57
N LEU A 1007 -14.32 14.13 -40.53
CA LEU A 1007 -15.23 14.41 -41.65
C LEU A 1007 -15.29 15.90 -42.00
N ILE A 1008 -15.39 16.78 -41.00
CA ILE A 1008 -15.44 18.23 -41.19
C ILE A 1008 -14.08 18.76 -41.67
N PHE A 1009 -12.98 18.31 -41.08
CA PHE A 1009 -11.62 18.68 -41.47
C PHE A 1009 -11.28 18.30 -42.92
N LEU A 1010 -11.63 17.08 -43.36
CA LEU A 1010 -11.44 16.63 -44.75
C LEU A 1010 -12.34 17.39 -45.74
N PHE A 1011 -13.52 17.85 -45.32
CA PHE A 1011 -14.46 18.58 -46.18
C PHE A 1011 -14.06 20.05 -46.37
N VAL A 1012 -13.44 20.66 -45.36
CA VAL A 1012 -12.93 22.05 -45.40
C VAL A 1012 -11.69 22.16 -46.31
N ARG A 1013 -10.68 21.29 -46.17
CA ARG A 1013 -9.48 21.32 -47.03
C ARG A 1013 -9.75 20.99 -48.49
N ARG A 1014 -10.69 20.08 -48.78
CA ARG A 1014 -11.12 19.81 -50.16
C ARG A 1014 -11.75 21.03 -50.85
N LYS A 1015 -12.34 21.93 -50.07
CA LYS A 1015 -12.93 23.19 -50.54
C LYS A 1015 -11.87 24.27 -50.83
N GLU A 1016 -10.67 24.14 -50.27
CA GLU A 1016 -9.51 25.00 -50.54
C GLU A 1016 -8.73 24.52 -51.76
N SER A 1017 -8.54 23.20 -51.95
CA SER A 1017 -7.89 22.66 -53.15
C SER A 1017 -8.72 22.91 -54.43
N ASP A 1018 -10.05 22.84 -54.35
CA ASP A 1018 -10.94 23.13 -55.48
C ASP A 1018 -10.99 24.63 -55.85
N LYS A 1019 -10.43 25.53 -55.01
CA LYS A 1019 -10.31 26.97 -55.31
C LYS A 1019 -9.00 27.36 -56.01
N GLU A 1020 -7.95 26.53 -55.95
CA GLU A 1020 -6.69 26.81 -56.64
C GLU A 1020 -6.71 26.40 -58.12
N ASP A 1021 -7.59 25.46 -58.51
CA ASP A 1021 -7.71 24.97 -59.89
C ASP A 1021 -8.62 25.83 -60.81
N GLU A 1022 -9.23 26.91 -60.32
CA GLU A 1022 -9.96 27.90 -61.15
C GLU A 1022 -9.13 29.14 -61.55
N THR A 1023 -7.82 29.15 -61.31
CA THR A 1023 -6.91 30.18 -61.84
C THR A 1023 -5.71 29.62 -62.60
N VAL A 1024 -5.97 29.09 -63.80
CA VAL A 1024 -4.97 28.97 -64.90
C VAL A 1024 -5.54 29.55 -66.20
#